data_AF-A0A9D5SNX8-F1
#
_entry.id   AF-A0A9D5SNX8-F1
#
_cell.length_a   1.000
_cell.length_b   1.000
_cell.length_c   1.000
_cell.angle_alpha   90.00
_cell.angle_beta   90.00
_cell.angle_gamma   90.00
#
_symmetry.space_group_name_H-M   'P 1'
#
loop_
_entity.id
_entity.type
_entity.pdbx_description
1 polymer ?
#
loop_
_entity_poly.entity_id
_entity_poly.type
_entity_poly.pdbx_seq_one_letter_code
_entity_poly.pdbx_strand_id
1 'polypeptide(L)'
;MKKLLPLLLASLCALGLASAVHGGTPTVQEQRYIPKASTAPVIDGFMSRGEWDNALAVPVNEDNTAEMYGSSTATVCPDSMFYWMWDDNGLYLFADINDTTTPDTVLTPNSGHYNLGDGIQAIMFPDLTAIGAAQNRQYVWSMVVASGGKAEVGEHYVYGTSYQIGRDVEAVIADCSTNGSAYKLEVFFPSEVFTPSEKPILIREGTTFAMINVVMEMMGSAQSLYADSAWFNAPYCNKYTLVSTPMDEETGDAGTDIPDEPEIVFTLQDTEGRPGGICEIELTADSIAQVNSVSLYEMTYDPEKLSFLGFSDTEETEDKCKSSIGFDSKVGVISFELSRAEVLSGSLGKLRFRLSEDFTSGSAEIGMTSSAANNSHEVCSEVQKGTVTAKNRLLGDMSDNDSVDIDDAIMLFRHSMLPELYPLSYPGTLDFAEDGNVDILDARHLFNYSMLPSVYPIMWGDEAEETPISKPYPVSRLTIGGKNISNFVISYNSSAGGVLAKAAKELQSYIRQATGVTLPIRTYKVNSGNRILIDETLVTDTDSTFRIKNDSYGLVIGGNAKRGALYAVYHFLEEFLGWRFFASDTEVCLDSDAIDISGVNYTFEHSFLLRDIYDLDYFDKGISVKRYQNGDGKRRNMEDVGGVMSYCPNGIHTFWILNNEESEGDQPCLNDTTVRATMRKNIRAFLDRNPDSWAVHVSQNDNIRYCTCSECMADINYYGSPAGSIIELCNWIAEDLETYNGGKYKDVYVMTFAYQYSLDCPSNIVCHPQVMVQFAIIDICHQHALTDPECTHGNSEALLSGTIKVRGNAEVIEEIEKWCKICDHFYLWDYAMNFRYYYSPMPNFDVLLENYRYLIKLGCRGFIYQSNVQAPSAEFGVLRSYLIAKITENPDMTEAEYQNHINEFLMAYYGSAWTYIREYFDFVQNLCDEHGECFGIYNSPEMMFGYHAFAPYSLWLTELFGKALNAQGLTDAQLLHVKYLRTSAEYLRLGAIHKAEMDSGDYSRQNAQKEAVKAFYLSLFDLGQTWVDESTLLPDAINYNNNVRTWINNTTRHHYVE
;
A
#
# COMPACT_ATOMS: atom_id res chain seq x y z
N MET A 1 -30.55 -30.65 6.74
CA MET A 1 -31.56 -30.96 7.78
C MET A 1 -31.09 -32.14 8.62
N LYS A 2 -31.06 -31.97 9.95
CA LYS A 2 -30.85 -32.99 11.01
C LYS A 2 -29.44 -33.58 11.17
N LYS A 3 -28.53 -32.80 11.77
CA LYS A 3 -27.69 -33.17 12.96
C LYS A 3 -26.54 -32.19 13.25
N LEU A 4 -26.77 -30.87 13.19
CA LEU A 4 -25.77 -29.85 13.59
C LEU A 4 -26.47 -28.55 14.04
N LEU A 5 -27.30 -28.65 15.09
CA LEU A 5 -28.10 -27.52 15.60
C LEU A 5 -28.06 -27.33 17.14
N PRO A 6 -27.08 -27.87 17.90
CA PRO A 6 -26.82 -27.28 19.22
C PRO A 6 -25.33 -27.19 19.61
N LEU A 7 -24.50 -26.59 18.74
CA LEU A 7 -23.11 -26.17 19.07
C LEU A 7 -22.82 -24.71 18.69
N LEU A 8 -23.88 -23.92 18.47
CA LEU A 8 -23.93 -22.46 18.33
C LEU A 8 -25.01 -21.95 19.32
N LEU A 9 -25.05 -22.44 20.57
CA LEU A 9 -24.33 -21.93 21.75
C LEU A 9 -24.68 -20.46 22.09
N ALA A 10 -25.75 -20.36 22.89
CA ALA A 10 -25.82 -19.50 24.08
C ALA A 10 -25.77 -17.97 23.91
N SER A 11 -26.45 -17.45 22.89
CA SER A 11 -26.84 -16.05 22.81
C SER A 11 -28.27 -15.95 22.31
N LEU A 12 -29.14 -15.30 23.09
CA LEU A 12 -30.57 -14.99 22.85
C LEU A 12 -31.59 -16.04 23.32
N CYS A 13 -32.07 -15.88 24.56
CA CYS A 13 -33.49 -15.62 24.88
C CYS A 13 -33.77 -15.78 26.38
N ALA A 14 -33.75 -14.67 27.10
CA ALA A 14 -34.60 -14.45 28.27
C ALA A 14 -34.93 -12.95 28.34
N LEU A 15 -35.98 -12.55 27.62
CA LEU A 15 -36.63 -11.24 27.73
C LEU A 15 -37.98 -11.46 28.42
N GLY A 16 -38.25 -10.67 29.48
CA GLY A 16 -39.62 -10.33 29.90
C GLY A 16 -40.01 -10.68 31.34
N LEU A 17 -39.63 -9.81 32.29
CA LEU A 17 -40.34 -9.46 33.54
C LEU A 17 -39.71 -8.13 34.04
N ALA A 18 -40.27 -6.99 33.61
CA ALA A 18 -41.21 -6.17 34.40
C ALA A 18 -40.52 -5.28 35.47
N SER A 19 -40.20 -4.05 35.04
CA SER A 19 -40.55 -2.78 35.70
C SER A 19 -40.55 -2.72 37.23
N ALA A 20 -39.49 -2.13 37.80
CA ALA A 20 -39.53 -1.11 38.87
C ALA A 20 -38.12 -0.87 39.43
N VAL A 21 -37.32 -0.04 38.76
CA VAL A 21 -36.52 1.06 39.33
C VAL A 21 -36.24 2.00 38.15
N HIS A 22 -37.19 2.88 37.83
CA HIS A 22 -36.83 4.17 37.23
C HIS A 22 -36.21 4.98 38.37
N GLY A 23 -34.97 5.37 38.18
CA GLY A 23 -34.17 6.11 39.15
C GLY A 23 -32.86 6.43 38.47
N GLY A 24 -32.93 7.26 37.42
CA GLY A 24 -31.75 7.98 36.97
C GLY A 24 -31.16 8.66 38.20
N THR A 25 -29.96 8.26 38.57
CA THR A 25 -29.29 8.81 39.75
C THR A 25 -28.26 9.80 39.21
N PRO A 26 -28.42 11.12 39.42
CA PRO A 26 -27.37 12.09 39.15
C PRO A 26 -26.13 11.73 39.95
N THR A 27 -24.97 11.85 39.32
CA THR A 27 -23.83 10.97 39.56
C THR A 27 -22.80 11.48 40.58
N VAL A 28 -22.91 12.68 41.15
CA VAL A 28 -22.00 13.18 42.21
C VAL A 28 -22.76 14.12 43.15
N GLN A 29 -22.61 13.95 44.46
CA GLN A 29 -23.13 14.92 45.43
C GLN A 29 -22.18 16.10 45.54
N GLU A 30 -22.65 17.27 45.15
CA GLU A 30 -21.87 18.49 45.25
C GLU A 30 -22.18 19.24 46.54
N GLN A 31 -21.13 19.80 47.15
CA GLN A 31 -21.25 20.78 48.22
C GLN A 31 -21.13 22.17 47.59
N ARG A 32 -22.20 22.95 47.70
CA ARG A 32 -22.32 24.28 47.12
C ARG A 32 -22.47 25.32 48.20
N TYR A 33 -22.07 26.55 47.91
CA TYR A 33 -22.09 27.64 48.87
C TYR A 33 -22.97 28.77 48.35
N ILE A 34 -24.04 29.07 49.07
CA ILE A 34 -24.97 30.16 48.70
C ILE A 34 -24.43 31.42 49.37
N PRO A 35 -23.96 32.41 48.59
CA PRO A 35 -23.35 33.62 49.14
C PRO A 35 -24.41 34.61 49.62
N LYS A 36 -23.98 35.49 50.54
CA LYS A 36 -24.86 36.49 51.12
C LYS A 36 -25.04 37.65 50.14
N ALA A 37 -26.29 38.00 49.86
CA ALA A 37 -26.68 39.12 49.03
C ALA A 37 -26.14 40.43 49.61
N SER A 38 -25.41 41.17 48.79
CA SER A 38 -24.90 42.50 49.17
C SER A 38 -26.04 43.53 49.26
N THR A 39 -27.08 43.36 48.43
CA THR A 39 -28.36 44.08 48.48
C THR A 39 -29.47 43.08 48.17
N ALA A 40 -30.58 43.14 48.91
CA ALA A 40 -31.72 42.25 48.67
C ALA A 40 -32.29 42.44 47.25
N PRO A 41 -32.42 41.36 46.46
CA PRO A 41 -33.11 41.40 45.17
C PRO A 41 -34.57 41.86 45.30
N VAL A 42 -35.02 42.62 44.30
CA VAL A 42 -36.40 43.02 44.08
C VAL A 42 -37.08 41.91 43.30
N ILE A 43 -38.13 41.32 43.87
CA ILE A 43 -38.88 40.24 43.21
C ILE A 43 -39.90 40.87 42.25
N ASP A 44 -39.50 41.04 40.99
CA ASP A 44 -40.35 41.56 39.92
C ASP A 44 -40.37 40.70 38.64
N GLY A 45 -39.61 39.60 38.66
CA GLY A 45 -39.61 38.58 37.61
C GLY A 45 -38.61 38.86 36.50
N PHE A 46 -37.77 39.89 36.63
CA PHE A 46 -36.74 40.24 35.66
C PHE A 46 -35.36 40.29 36.30
N MET A 47 -34.38 39.59 35.70
CA MET A 47 -32.99 39.67 36.14
C MET A 47 -32.39 41.05 35.82
N SER A 48 -32.49 41.99 36.75
CA SER A 48 -31.96 43.32 36.54
C SER A 48 -30.44 43.32 36.67
N ARG A 49 -29.79 44.15 35.85
CA ARG A 49 -28.33 44.22 35.80
C ARG A 49 -27.77 44.63 37.17
N GLY A 50 -26.90 43.80 37.74
CA GLY A 50 -26.26 44.07 39.02
C GLY A 50 -26.93 43.43 40.24
N GLU A 51 -28.16 42.93 40.07
CA GLU A 51 -29.00 42.49 41.19
C GLU A 51 -28.63 41.10 41.70
N TRP A 52 -28.30 40.21 40.77
CA TRP A 52 -27.89 38.84 41.05
C TRP A 52 -26.37 38.65 40.97
N ASP A 53 -25.62 39.75 40.98
CA ASP A 53 -24.16 39.74 40.97
C ASP A 53 -23.67 39.00 42.22
N ASN A 54 -22.84 37.98 41.99
CA ASN A 54 -22.33 37.05 43.00
C ASN A 54 -23.36 36.02 43.49
N ALA A 55 -24.52 35.84 42.88
CA ALA A 55 -25.38 34.69 43.20
C ALA A 55 -24.67 33.36 42.86
N LEU A 56 -24.95 32.32 43.61
CA LEU A 56 -24.58 30.96 43.22
C LEU A 56 -25.40 30.55 42.00
N ALA A 57 -24.76 30.43 40.84
CA ALA A 57 -25.37 29.91 39.63
C ALA A 57 -25.30 28.37 39.59
N VAL A 58 -26.43 27.74 39.29
CA VAL A 58 -26.63 26.30 39.23
C VAL A 58 -27.28 25.96 37.90
N PRO A 59 -26.54 25.37 36.94
CA PRO A 59 -27.13 24.90 35.71
C PRO A 59 -28.02 23.68 36.00
N VAL A 60 -29.17 23.61 35.32
CA VAL A 60 -30.15 22.51 35.40
C VAL A 60 -30.54 22.20 33.96
N ASN A 61 -29.92 21.19 33.38
CA ASN A 61 -30.09 20.81 31.96
C ASN A 61 -29.94 19.29 31.76
N GLU A 62 -30.02 18.81 30.52
CA GLU A 62 -30.02 17.37 30.22
C GLU A 62 -28.77 16.62 30.69
N ASP A 63 -27.62 17.31 30.79
CA ASP A 63 -26.35 16.69 31.17
C ASP A 63 -26.21 16.49 32.69
N ASN A 64 -26.84 17.36 33.49
CA ASN A 64 -26.68 17.37 34.95
C ASN A 64 -27.97 17.13 35.74
N THR A 65 -29.07 16.82 35.04
CA THR A 65 -30.34 16.45 35.66
C THR A 65 -30.79 15.07 35.22
N ALA A 66 -31.67 14.47 36.01
CA ALA A 66 -32.38 13.28 35.60
C ALA A 66 -33.90 13.51 35.63
N GLU A 67 -34.60 12.92 34.67
CA GLU A 67 -36.07 12.88 34.67
C GLU A 67 -36.53 11.98 35.83
N MET A 68 -37.07 12.60 36.88
CA MET A 68 -37.51 11.89 38.09
C MET A 68 -38.93 11.39 37.97
N TYR A 69 -39.74 12.07 37.16
CA TYR A 69 -41.12 11.70 36.91
C TYR A 69 -41.57 12.33 35.59
N GLY A 70 -41.95 11.54 34.59
CA GLY A 70 -42.46 12.12 33.35
C GLY A 70 -43.16 11.18 32.39
N SER A 71 -43.70 11.78 31.34
CA SER A 71 -44.41 11.12 30.24
C SER A 71 -43.47 10.97 29.04
N SER A 72 -43.45 9.80 28.40
CA SER A 72 -42.54 9.45 27.28
C SER A 72 -42.65 10.35 26.03
N THR A 73 -43.52 11.35 26.05
CA THR A 73 -43.76 12.31 24.97
C THR A 73 -43.29 13.73 25.30
N ALA A 74 -42.92 14.02 26.56
CA ALA A 74 -42.44 15.33 27.02
C ALA A 74 -40.99 15.22 27.52
N THR A 75 -40.13 14.55 26.74
CA THR A 75 -38.82 14.04 27.20
C THR A 75 -37.64 14.98 26.93
N VAL A 76 -37.85 16.30 26.85
CA VAL A 76 -36.76 17.26 26.60
C VAL A 76 -36.59 18.12 27.84
N CYS A 77 -35.40 18.08 28.46
CA CYS A 77 -35.05 18.92 29.61
C CYS A 77 -34.58 20.30 29.11
N PRO A 78 -35.23 21.42 29.49
CA PRO A 78 -34.80 22.74 29.08
C PRO A 78 -33.44 23.14 29.66
N ASP A 79 -32.58 23.79 28.85
CA ASP A 79 -31.33 24.41 29.34
C ASP A 79 -31.65 25.56 30.30
N SER A 80 -31.49 25.32 31.60
CA SER A 80 -31.95 26.24 32.64
C SER A 80 -30.83 26.63 33.60
N MET A 81 -30.95 27.80 34.22
CA MET A 81 -29.98 28.27 35.22
C MET A 81 -30.71 28.82 36.45
N PHE A 82 -30.38 28.28 37.63
CA PHE A 82 -30.90 28.70 38.92
C PHE A 82 -29.84 29.52 39.66
N TYR A 83 -30.20 30.65 40.22
CA TYR A 83 -29.31 31.54 40.95
C TYR A 83 -29.80 31.67 42.38
N TRP A 84 -28.93 31.37 43.35
CA TRP A 84 -29.25 31.42 44.76
C TRP A 84 -28.38 32.43 45.51
N MET A 85 -28.99 33.22 46.37
CA MET A 85 -28.30 34.03 47.37
C MET A 85 -29.15 34.16 48.63
N TRP A 86 -28.58 34.64 49.73
CA TRP A 86 -29.32 34.77 50.99
C TRP A 86 -29.01 36.08 51.70
N ASP A 87 -29.89 36.56 52.57
CA ASP A 87 -29.57 37.65 53.50
C ASP A 87 -30.14 37.34 54.90
N ASP A 88 -30.00 38.27 55.83
CA ASP A 88 -30.51 38.04 57.19
C ASP A 88 -32.06 37.94 57.26
N ASN A 89 -32.76 38.26 56.17
CA ASN A 89 -34.21 38.19 56.07
C ASN A 89 -34.70 36.90 55.40
N GLY A 90 -33.93 36.26 54.52
CA GLY A 90 -34.36 35.03 53.84
C GLY A 90 -33.46 34.55 52.70
N LEU A 91 -34.00 33.63 51.89
CA LEU A 91 -33.36 33.06 50.70
C LEU A 91 -33.99 33.60 49.43
N TYR A 92 -33.16 33.90 48.44
CA TYR A 92 -33.56 34.40 47.13
C TYR A 92 -33.20 33.38 46.05
N LEU A 93 -34.13 33.15 45.13
CA LEU A 93 -33.98 32.31 43.96
C LEU A 93 -34.37 33.10 42.70
N PHE A 94 -33.52 33.04 41.69
CA PHE A 94 -33.90 33.36 40.33
C PHE A 94 -33.69 32.15 39.42
N ALA A 95 -34.68 31.81 38.60
CA ALA A 95 -34.54 30.75 37.60
C ALA A 95 -34.77 31.33 36.20
N ASP A 96 -33.79 31.17 35.32
CA ASP A 96 -33.88 31.48 33.89
C ASP A 96 -34.09 30.17 33.14
N ILE A 97 -35.33 29.90 32.74
CA ILE A 97 -35.73 28.64 32.10
C ILE A 97 -35.87 28.88 30.60
N ASN A 98 -34.95 28.30 29.82
CA ASN A 98 -35.00 28.37 28.37
C ASN A 98 -35.81 27.20 27.79
N ASP A 99 -37.11 27.23 28.07
CA ASP A 99 -38.06 26.26 27.54
C ASP A 99 -38.32 26.51 26.04
N THR A 100 -38.42 25.43 25.28
CA THR A 100 -38.65 25.40 23.83
C THR A 100 -40.12 25.12 23.47
N THR A 101 -40.96 24.81 24.46
CA THR A 101 -42.38 24.55 24.32
C THR A 101 -43.22 25.70 24.93
N THR A 102 -44.42 25.96 24.40
CA THR A 102 -45.20 27.12 24.86
C THR A 102 -46.03 26.72 26.09
N PRO A 103 -45.90 27.42 27.24
CA PRO A 103 -46.59 27.02 28.45
C PRO A 103 -48.11 27.03 28.30
N ASP A 104 -48.77 25.88 28.56
CA ASP A 104 -50.18 25.66 28.16
C ASP A 104 -51.19 25.61 29.33
N THR A 105 -50.85 26.12 30.53
CA THR A 105 -51.81 26.09 31.65
C THR A 105 -51.83 27.34 32.52
N VAL A 106 -53.02 27.90 32.74
CA VAL A 106 -53.28 28.97 33.72
C VAL A 106 -53.90 28.35 34.97
N LEU A 107 -53.11 28.22 36.04
CA LEU A 107 -53.63 27.82 37.36
C LEU A 107 -54.34 29.00 38.03
N THR A 108 -55.25 28.68 38.95
CA THR A 108 -55.98 29.67 39.77
C THR A 108 -55.49 29.57 41.23
N PRO A 109 -55.32 30.69 41.96
CA PRO A 109 -54.85 30.64 43.34
C PRO A 109 -55.74 29.79 44.23
N ASN A 110 -55.16 29.09 45.20
CA ASN A 110 -55.77 28.09 46.07
C ASN A 110 -56.48 26.92 45.35
N SER A 111 -56.17 26.67 44.07
CA SER A 111 -56.74 25.53 43.33
C SER A 111 -56.25 24.16 43.84
N GLY A 112 -55.14 24.13 44.57
CA GLY A 112 -54.52 22.89 45.06
C GLY A 112 -53.72 22.11 44.01
N HIS A 113 -53.52 22.69 42.82
CA HIS A 113 -52.92 22.04 41.66
C HIS A 113 -51.51 22.56 41.29
N TYR A 114 -50.75 23.08 42.26
CA TYR A 114 -49.42 23.70 42.05
C TYR A 114 -48.29 22.78 41.59
N ASN A 115 -48.56 21.48 41.41
CA ASN A 115 -47.61 20.53 40.84
C ASN A 115 -47.90 20.21 39.36
N LEU A 116 -48.75 20.98 38.68
CA LEU A 116 -49.16 20.73 37.29
C LEU A 116 -48.88 21.97 36.42
N GLY A 117 -48.20 21.80 35.28
CA GLY A 117 -47.84 22.88 34.35
C GLY A 117 -46.35 23.22 34.37
N ASP A 118 -45.95 24.24 33.60
CA ASP A 118 -44.56 24.71 33.51
C ASP A 118 -44.20 25.60 34.69
N GLY A 119 -43.05 25.30 35.29
CA GLY A 119 -42.58 26.00 36.48
C GLY A 119 -41.39 25.31 37.10
N ILE A 120 -41.13 25.63 38.37
CA ILE A 120 -39.99 25.08 39.12
C ILE A 120 -40.43 24.59 40.50
N GLN A 121 -39.66 23.66 41.07
CA GLN A 121 -39.76 23.32 42.49
C GLN A 121 -38.42 23.50 43.20
N ALA A 122 -38.51 23.99 44.44
CA ALA A 122 -37.40 24.00 45.38
C ALA A 122 -37.73 23.04 46.53
N ILE A 123 -36.93 21.97 46.65
CA ILE A 123 -37.10 20.95 47.69
C ILE A 123 -35.91 20.99 48.64
N MET A 124 -36.14 21.20 49.94
CA MET A 124 -35.08 21.36 50.93
C MET A 124 -35.23 20.40 52.13
N PHE A 125 -34.12 19.80 52.55
CA PHE A 125 -34.04 18.87 53.68
C PHE A 125 -33.19 19.47 54.81
N PRO A 126 -33.80 19.84 55.95
CA PRO A 126 -33.03 20.25 57.13
C PRO A 126 -32.27 19.08 57.78
N ASP A 127 -32.76 17.84 57.63
CA ASP A 127 -32.08 16.65 58.11
C ASP A 127 -31.37 15.95 56.94
N LEU A 128 -30.05 16.13 56.89
CA LEU A 128 -29.18 15.55 55.87
C LEU A 128 -29.14 14.02 55.87
N THR A 129 -29.75 13.36 56.86
CA THR A 129 -29.83 11.90 56.96
C THR A 129 -31.16 11.32 56.46
N ALA A 130 -32.09 12.17 55.99
CA ALA A 130 -33.44 11.75 55.60
C ALA A 130 -33.45 10.95 54.28
N ILE A 131 -33.80 9.66 54.36
CA ILE A 131 -33.84 8.73 53.22
C ILE A 131 -35.26 8.30 52.83
N GLY A 132 -35.50 8.11 51.53
CA GLY A 132 -36.70 7.48 50.96
C GLY A 132 -37.94 8.38 50.90
N ALA A 133 -39.11 7.78 50.63
CA ALA A 133 -40.41 8.45 50.46
C ALA A 133 -41.01 9.11 51.74
N ALA A 134 -40.16 9.61 52.64
CA ALA A 134 -40.56 10.31 53.85
C ALA A 134 -41.01 11.76 53.54
N GLN A 135 -42.13 11.90 52.84
CA GLN A 135 -42.68 13.18 52.36
C GLN A 135 -42.80 14.28 53.42
N ASN A 136 -42.94 13.92 54.70
CA ASN A 136 -43.08 14.87 55.81
C ASN A 136 -41.73 15.29 56.43
N ARG A 137 -40.60 15.01 55.77
CA ARG A 137 -39.24 15.33 56.26
C ARG A 137 -38.48 16.25 55.31
N GLN A 138 -39.20 17.17 54.66
CA GLN A 138 -38.68 18.14 53.71
C GLN A 138 -39.61 19.35 53.61
N TYR A 139 -39.09 20.44 53.07
CA TYR A 139 -39.87 21.55 52.57
C TYR A 139 -39.98 21.46 51.05
N VAL A 140 -41.18 21.64 50.50
CA VAL A 140 -41.41 21.61 49.05
C VAL A 140 -42.30 22.77 48.66
N TRP A 141 -41.73 23.68 47.87
CA TRP A 141 -42.46 24.76 47.22
C TRP A 141 -42.43 24.57 45.70
N SER A 142 -43.60 24.77 45.11
CA SER A 142 -43.78 24.74 43.67
C SER A 142 -44.22 26.12 43.20
N MET A 143 -43.51 26.64 42.20
CA MET A 143 -43.73 27.97 41.63
C MET A 143 -44.10 27.82 40.16
N VAL A 144 -45.35 28.12 39.82
CA VAL A 144 -45.92 27.92 38.48
C VAL A 144 -46.22 29.26 37.83
N VAL A 145 -45.96 29.36 36.53
CA VAL A 145 -46.24 30.56 35.73
C VAL A 145 -47.76 30.70 35.53
N ALA A 146 -48.37 31.78 36.07
CA ALA A 146 -49.81 32.01 35.99
C ALA A 146 -50.19 33.13 35.01
N SER A 147 -51.49 33.25 34.69
CA SER A 147 -51.94 34.25 33.71
C SER A 147 -51.74 35.68 34.22
N GLY A 148 -51.21 36.53 33.34
CA GLY A 148 -51.02 37.96 33.63
C GLY A 148 -49.59 38.33 33.99
N GLY A 149 -48.63 37.41 33.84
CA GLY A 149 -47.21 37.65 34.09
C GLY A 149 -46.89 37.68 35.58
N LYS A 150 -47.45 36.73 36.34
CA LYS A 150 -47.17 36.53 37.77
C LYS A 150 -46.92 35.06 38.06
N ALA A 151 -46.08 34.79 39.05
CA ALA A 151 -45.87 33.45 39.58
C ALA A 151 -46.84 33.18 40.73
N GLU A 152 -47.38 31.95 40.79
CA GLU A 152 -48.12 31.47 41.96
C GLU A 152 -47.28 30.44 42.71
N VAL A 153 -47.28 30.53 44.05
CA VAL A 153 -46.49 29.65 44.92
C VAL A 153 -47.40 28.80 45.78
N GLY A 154 -47.22 27.48 45.70
CA GLY A 154 -47.86 26.51 46.57
C GLY A 154 -46.87 25.72 47.41
N GLU A 155 -47.20 25.46 48.67
CA GLU A 155 -46.46 24.53 49.53
C GLU A 155 -47.16 23.17 49.59
N HIS A 156 -46.35 22.12 49.42
CA HIS A 156 -46.83 20.75 49.42
C HIS A 156 -46.48 19.99 50.70
N TYR A 157 -45.33 20.28 51.32
CA TYR A 157 -44.83 19.55 52.48
C TYR A 157 -43.97 20.44 53.39
N VAL A 158 -44.10 20.26 54.71
CA VAL A 158 -43.29 20.91 55.75
C VAL A 158 -42.75 19.87 56.71
N TYR A 159 -41.46 20.00 57.07
CA TYR A 159 -40.77 19.04 57.92
C TYR A 159 -41.47 18.82 59.27
N GLY A 160 -41.66 17.56 59.66
CA GLY A 160 -42.23 17.16 60.96
C GLY A 160 -43.75 17.21 61.07
N THR A 161 -44.46 17.75 60.08
CA THR A 161 -45.94 17.81 60.09
C THR A 161 -46.54 16.85 59.07
N SER A 162 -47.53 16.05 59.46
CA SER A 162 -48.19 15.14 58.53
C SER A 162 -49.31 15.85 57.76
N TYR A 163 -49.04 16.09 56.46
CA TYR A 163 -50.02 16.18 55.37
C TYR A 163 -50.94 17.41 55.30
N GLN A 164 -50.72 18.28 54.29
CA GLN A 164 -51.77 18.98 53.53
C GLN A 164 -51.32 19.21 52.07
N ILE A 165 -52.22 18.97 51.10
CA ILE A 165 -51.94 19.15 49.67
C ILE A 165 -52.04 20.64 49.32
N GLY A 166 -50.95 21.21 48.80
CA GLY A 166 -50.88 22.42 47.97
C GLY A 166 -51.70 23.61 48.45
N ARG A 167 -51.19 24.38 49.42
CA ARG A 167 -51.82 25.65 49.83
C ARG A 167 -50.91 26.83 49.51
N ASP A 168 -51.51 28.00 49.30
CA ASP A 168 -50.78 29.24 49.10
C ASP A 168 -49.92 29.53 50.33
N VAL A 169 -48.67 29.92 50.09
CA VAL A 169 -47.75 30.33 51.16
C VAL A 169 -47.76 31.84 51.23
N GLU A 170 -48.60 32.39 52.13
CA GLU A 170 -48.83 33.85 52.21
C GLU A 170 -47.56 34.70 52.40
N ALA A 171 -46.46 34.11 52.89
CA ALA A 171 -45.21 34.81 53.15
C ALA A 171 -44.18 34.71 52.00
N VAL A 172 -44.27 33.71 51.12
CA VAL A 172 -43.33 33.57 49.99
C VAL A 172 -43.79 34.47 48.86
N ILE A 173 -42.88 35.28 48.34
CA ILE A 173 -43.17 36.22 47.25
C ILE A 173 -42.50 35.67 46.00
N ALA A 174 -43.26 35.57 44.90
CA ALA A 174 -42.71 35.21 43.61
C ALA A 174 -43.31 36.08 42.50
N ASP A 175 -42.52 36.34 41.47
CA ASP A 175 -42.98 36.98 40.24
C ASP A 175 -42.30 36.35 39.02
N CYS A 176 -42.85 36.58 37.82
CA CYS A 176 -42.33 35.97 36.60
C CYS A 176 -42.39 36.89 35.39
N SER A 177 -41.46 36.71 34.46
CA SER A 177 -41.56 37.26 33.11
C SER A 177 -41.45 36.15 32.06
N THR A 178 -42.20 36.28 30.97
CA THR A 178 -42.23 35.28 29.89
C THR A 178 -41.88 35.91 28.55
N ASN A 179 -41.20 35.17 27.67
CA ASN A 179 -40.88 35.58 26.31
C ASN A 179 -41.05 34.39 25.35
N GLY A 180 -42.29 34.11 24.96
CA GLY A 180 -42.62 32.95 24.14
C GLY A 180 -42.66 31.69 24.99
N SER A 181 -41.79 30.73 24.68
CA SER A 181 -41.63 29.47 25.41
C SER A 181 -40.73 29.63 26.65
N ALA A 182 -39.73 30.51 26.60
CA ALA A 182 -38.83 30.75 27.72
C ALA A 182 -39.46 31.65 28.80
N TYR A 183 -39.14 31.38 30.07
CA TYR A 183 -39.66 32.14 31.21
C TYR A 183 -38.64 32.26 32.34
N LYS A 184 -38.80 33.32 33.12
CA LYS A 184 -37.94 33.70 34.25
C LYS A 184 -38.79 33.80 35.50
N LEU A 185 -38.29 33.23 36.61
CA LEU A 185 -38.98 33.20 37.90
C LEU A 185 -38.08 33.77 38.99
N GLU A 186 -38.53 34.81 39.69
CA GLU A 186 -37.88 35.34 40.89
C GLU A 186 -38.69 35.00 42.13
N VAL A 187 -38.03 34.54 43.18
CA VAL A 187 -38.69 34.07 44.41
C VAL A 187 -37.89 34.50 45.64
N PHE A 188 -38.59 34.99 46.65
CA PHE A 188 -38.05 35.25 47.98
C PHE A 188 -38.76 34.40 49.04
N PHE A 189 -37.97 33.60 49.75
CA PHE A 189 -38.37 32.77 50.88
C PHE A 189 -37.93 33.44 52.18
N PRO A 190 -38.83 34.13 52.91
CA PRO A 190 -38.44 34.79 54.14
C PRO A 190 -38.13 33.76 55.24
N SER A 191 -37.19 34.09 56.12
CA SER A 191 -36.62 33.17 57.10
C SER A 191 -37.67 32.51 58.01
N GLU A 192 -38.81 33.18 58.25
CA GLU A 192 -39.89 32.66 59.08
C GLU A 192 -40.54 31.41 58.48
N VAL A 193 -40.56 31.21 57.16
CA VAL A 193 -41.22 30.02 56.56
C VAL A 193 -40.50 28.72 56.88
N PHE A 194 -39.21 28.80 57.25
CA PHE A 194 -38.41 27.64 57.64
C PHE A 194 -38.52 27.33 59.14
N THR A 195 -39.20 28.16 59.93
CA THR A 195 -39.32 28.01 61.39
C THR A 195 -40.39 27.03 61.91
N PRO A 196 -41.53 26.75 61.23
CA PRO A 196 -42.64 25.98 61.81
C PRO A 196 -42.41 24.46 61.99
N SER A 197 -41.18 23.96 61.83
CA SER A 197 -40.87 22.52 61.88
C SER A 197 -40.12 22.08 63.14
N GLU A 198 -40.08 20.76 63.36
CA GLU A 198 -39.30 20.16 64.46
C GLU A 198 -37.78 20.36 64.32
N LYS A 199 -37.27 20.52 63.10
CA LYS A 199 -35.87 20.83 62.79
C LYS A 199 -35.82 21.96 61.75
N PRO A 200 -35.91 23.23 62.17
CA PRO A 200 -35.99 24.36 61.25
C PRO A 200 -34.65 24.64 60.55
N ILE A 201 -34.71 25.12 59.31
CA ILE A 201 -33.53 25.69 58.63
C ILE A 201 -33.38 27.12 59.13
N LEU A 202 -32.26 27.43 59.79
CA LEU A 202 -32.00 28.77 60.30
C LEU A 202 -31.20 29.56 59.26
N ILE A 203 -31.79 30.56 58.61
CA ILE A 203 -31.10 31.36 57.59
C ILE A 203 -30.04 32.26 58.24
N ARG A 204 -28.79 31.78 58.22
CA ARG A 204 -27.59 32.46 58.70
C ARG A 204 -26.34 31.75 58.15
N GLU A 205 -25.22 32.44 58.19
CA GLU A 205 -23.94 31.92 57.73
C GLU A 205 -23.56 30.61 58.42
N GLY A 206 -23.01 29.68 57.65
CA GLY A 206 -22.63 28.33 58.04
C GLY A 206 -23.80 27.34 58.07
N THR A 207 -25.05 27.78 57.96
CA THR A 207 -26.19 26.84 57.90
C THR A 207 -26.09 26.00 56.64
N THR A 208 -26.14 24.67 56.83
CA THR A 208 -26.08 23.69 55.75
C THR A 208 -27.34 22.85 55.69
N PHE A 209 -27.91 22.70 54.51
CA PHE A 209 -29.07 21.84 54.24
C PHE A 209 -28.91 21.18 52.87
N ALA A 210 -29.63 20.09 52.63
CA ALA A 210 -29.66 19.44 51.32
C ALA A 210 -30.79 20.06 50.49
N MET A 211 -30.56 20.29 49.21
CA MET A 211 -31.56 20.92 48.33
C MET A 211 -31.55 20.30 46.94
N ILE A 212 -32.72 20.30 46.31
CA ILE A 212 -32.96 19.87 44.94
C ILE A 212 -33.59 21.03 44.16
N ASN A 213 -33.01 21.36 43.01
CA ASN A 213 -33.60 22.27 42.03
C ASN A 213 -34.30 21.44 40.96
N VAL A 214 -35.58 21.76 40.70
CA VAL A 214 -36.42 20.97 39.80
C VAL A 214 -37.03 21.87 38.75
N VAL A 215 -36.90 21.49 37.47
CA VAL A 215 -37.66 22.08 36.36
C VAL A 215 -38.87 21.20 36.07
N MET A 216 -40.05 21.83 36.03
CA MET A 216 -41.31 21.22 35.66
C MET A 216 -41.61 21.62 34.21
N GLU A 217 -41.69 20.62 33.34
CA GLU A 217 -41.91 20.81 31.89
C GLU A 217 -43.20 20.10 31.46
N MET A 218 -44.02 20.79 30.68
CA MET A 218 -45.35 20.36 30.27
C MET A 218 -45.54 20.56 28.76
N MET A 219 -45.42 19.46 28.02
CA MET A 219 -45.74 19.45 26.59
C MET A 219 -47.17 18.95 26.38
N GLY A 220 -48.11 19.88 26.23
CA GLY A 220 -49.54 19.58 26.06
C GLY A 220 -50.16 19.00 27.33
N SER A 221 -50.56 17.71 27.33
CA SER A 221 -51.09 17.03 28.54
C SER A 221 -50.06 16.13 29.23
N ALA A 222 -48.80 16.17 28.79
CA ALA A 222 -47.72 15.31 29.26
C ALA A 222 -46.72 16.14 30.07
N GLN A 223 -46.56 15.81 31.35
CA GLN A 223 -45.67 16.52 32.27
C GLN A 223 -44.44 15.67 32.60
N SER A 224 -43.28 16.33 32.71
CA SER A 224 -42.00 15.77 33.15
C SER A 224 -41.34 16.66 34.20
N LEU A 225 -40.61 16.05 35.14
CA LEU A 225 -39.89 16.70 36.24
C LEU A 225 -38.41 16.33 36.16
N TYR A 226 -37.56 17.32 35.93
CA TYR A 226 -36.11 17.16 35.81
C TYR A 226 -35.43 17.72 37.05
N ALA A 227 -34.57 16.93 37.71
CA ALA A 227 -33.94 17.30 38.97
C ALA A 227 -32.41 17.18 38.92
N ASP A 228 -31.73 18.19 39.48
CA ASP A 228 -30.25 18.30 39.51
C ASP A 228 -29.58 17.39 40.54
N SER A 229 -30.37 16.68 41.35
CA SER A 229 -29.86 15.82 42.41
C SER A 229 -30.86 14.73 42.78
N ALA A 230 -30.46 13.80 43.66
CA ALA A 230 -31.24 12.59 43.94
C ALA A 230 -32.64 12.86 44.51
N TRP A 231 -33.68 12.27 43.91
CA TRP A 231 -35.07 12.48 44.32
C TRP A 231 -35.40 11.87 45.69
N PHE A 232 -35.95 12.68 46.59
CA PHE A 232 -36.40 12.29 47.94
C PHE A 232 -35.37 11.49 48.76
N ASN A 233 -34.10 11.88 48.67
CA ASN A 233 -33.03 11.18 49.38
C ASN A 233 -31.90 12.14 49.79
N ALA A 234 -32.06 12.80 50.95
CA ALA A 234 -31.23 13.90 51.41
C ALA A 234 -29.73 13.59 51.53
N PRO A 235 -29.29 12.39 51.98
CA PRO A 235 -27.88 12.05 51.98
C PRO A 235 -27.27 11.96 50.60
N TYR A 236 -28.08 11.93 49.54
CA TYR A 236 -27.69 11.84 48.15
C TYR A 236 -28.06 13.07 47.33
N CYS A 237 -28.58 14.09 47.99
CA CYS A 237 -28.80 15.40 47.40
C CYS A 237 -27.55 16.27 47.53
N ASN A 238 -27.44 17.27 46.66
CA ASN A 238 -26.48 18.36 46.77
C ASN A 238 -26.72 19.13 48.07
N LYS A 239 -25.63 19.50 48.73
CA LYS A 239 -25.66 20.19 50.03
C LYS A 239 -25.29 21.64 49.81
N TYR A 240 -26.06 22.54 50.39
CA TYR A 240 -25.89 23.98 50.24
C TYR A 240 -25.61 24.61 51.60
N THR A 241 -24.52 25.37 51.68
CA THR A 241 -24.10 26.08 52.88
C THR A 241 -24.14 27.58 52.66
N LEU A 242 -24.79 28.32 53.55
CA LEU A 242 -24.87 29.78 53.46
C LEU A 242 -23.53 30.42 53.87
N VAL A 243 -22.94 31.29 53.06
CA VAL A 243 -21.63 31.95 53.34
C VAL A 243 -21.70 33.47 53.15
N SER A 244 -20.85 34.25 53.81
CA SER A 244 -20.93 35.72 53.79
C SER A 244 -20.18 36.43 52.65
N THR A 245 -19.17 35.83 52.01
CA THR A 245 -18.39 36.46 50.91
C THR A 245 -17.84 35.42 49.91
N PRO A 246 -17.68 35.75 48.60
CA PRO A 246 -17.02 34.90 47.59
C PRO A 246 -15.48 34.93 47.71
N MET A 247 -14.72 33.90 47.28
CA MET A 247 -13.25 33.80 47.41
C MET A 247 -12.51 33.49 46.08
N ASP A 248 -11.34 34.13 45.83
CA ASP A 248 -10.35 33.96 44.71
C ASP A 248 -8.87 34.31 45.20
N GLU A 249 -7.75 33.83 44.57
CA GLU A 249 -6.29 33.96 44.99
C GLU A 249 -5.27 34.16 43.78
N GLU A 250 -3.94 34.46 43.90
CA GLU A 250 -3.16 35.75 44.07
C GLU A 250 -1.65 35.77 43.52
N THR A 251 -0.94 36.93 43.46
CA THR A 251 0.52 37.23 43.13
C THR A 251 1.23 38.17 44.15
N GLY A 252 2.51 37.92 44.55
CA GLY A 252 3.30 38.56 45.67
C GLY A 252 3.66 40.08 45.60
N ASP A 253 4.30 40.77 46.58
CA ASP A 253 5.20 40.45 47.72
C ASP A 253 5.14 41.59 48.80
N ALA A 254 5.18 41.25 50.10
CA ALA A 254 5.93 41.96 51.17
C ALA A 254 5.79 41.25 52.54
N GLY A 255 6.69 40.29 52.80
CA GLY A 255 7.29 39.95 54.10
C GLY A 255 6.42 39.77 55.36
N THR A 256 6.12 38.50 55.69
CA THR A 256 6.33 37.93 57.04
C THR A 256 6.84 36.48 56.93
N ASP A 257 8.10 36.26 57.34
CA ASP A 257 8.81 34.99 57.59
C ASP A 257 8.51 33.78 56.66
N ILE A 258 9.36 33.67 55.62
CA ILE A 258 9.42 32.60 54.59
C ILE A 258 10.61 31.66 54.89
N PRO A 259 10.54 30.33 54.64
CA PRO A 259 11.69 29.43 54.71
C PRO A 259 12.71 29.64 53.54
N ASP A 260 14.01 29.38 53.77
CA ASP A 260 15.17 29.78 52.92
C ASP A 260 15.43 28.99 51.58
N GLU A 261 14.57 28.09 51.10
CA GLU A 261 14.64 27.44 49.75
C GLU A 261 13.21 27.23 49.19
N PRO A 262 12.95 27.28 47.85
CA PRO A 262 11.60 27.15 47.32
C PRO A 262 11.07 25.74 47.59
N GLU A 263 9.99 25.67 48.35
CA GLU A 263 9.42 24.43 48.84
C GLU A 263 8.52 23.75 47.78
N ILE A 264 8.20 24.47 46.69
CA ILE A 264 7.56 23.94 45.48
C ILE A 264 8.15 24.56 44.22
N VAL A 265 8.49 23.73 43.23
CA VAL A 265 8.98 24.15 41.91
C VAL A 265 8.01 23.70 40.83
N PHE A 266 7.50 24.64 40.06
CA PHE A 266 6.73 24.37 38.86
C PHE A 266 7.67 24.36 37.65
N THR A 267 7.52 23.41 36.75
CA THR A 267 8.32 23.32 35.53
C THR A 267 7.40 23.31 34.33
N LEU A 268 7.61 24.29 33.44
CA LEU A 268 7.02 24.27 32.11
C LEU A 268 7.94 23.42 31.23
N GLN A 269 7.44 22.30 30.75
CA GLN A 269 8.25 21.42 29.92
C GLN A 269 8.53 22.03 28.55
N ASP A 270 9.72 21.79 28.04
CA ASP A 270 10.01 22.10 26.64
C ASP A 270 9.07 21.30 25.74
N THR A 271 8.50 21.97 24.73
CA THR A 271 7.62 21.32 23.75
C THR A 271 7.99 21.74 22.35
N GLU A 272 7.48 20.99 21.38
CA GLU A 272 7.61 21.30 19.97
C GLU A 272 6.25 21.70 19.39
N GLY A 273 6.22 22.68 18.51
CA GLY A 273 5.00 23.14 17.85
C GLY A 273 5.23 23.44 16.37
N ARG A 274 4.19 23.30 15.53
CA ARG A 274 4.28 23.55 14.08
C ARG A 274 3.78 24.95 13.71
N PRO A 275 4.38 25.65 12.73
CA PRO A 275 3.91 26.98 12.30
C PRO A 275 2.42 26.97 11.95
N GLY A 276 1.63 27.88 12.53
CA GLY A 276 0.17 27.94 12.40
C GLY A 276 -0.63 26.96 13.27
N GLY A 277 0.01 25.92 13.81
CA GLY A 277 -0.62 24.87 14.62
C GLY A 277 -0.72 25.19 16.12
N ILE A 278 -1.50 24.39 16.86
CA ILE A 278 -1.64 24.48 18.33
C ILE A 278 -0.67 23.50 18.99
N CYS A 279 0.22 23.98 19.87
CA CYS A 279 1.06 23.15 20.74
C CYS A 279 0.59 23.24 22.20
N GLU A 280 0.75 22.15 22.95
CA GLU A 280 0.48 22.10 24.38
C GLU A 280 1.77 21.92 25.17
N ILE A 281 1.97 22.73 26.21
CA ILE A 281 3.13 22.70 27.11
C ILE A 281 2.69 22.15 28.44
N GLU A 282 3.25 21.00 28.81
CA GLU A 282 2.95 20.40 30.09
C GLU A 282 3.56 21.22 31.23
N LEU A 283 2.71 21.57 32.19
CA LEU A 283 3.05 22.21 33.44
C LEU A 283 3.06 21.12 34.52
N THR A 284 4.21 20.88 35.12
CA THR A 284 4.35 19.95 36.24
C THR A 284 4.71 20.72 37.51
N ALA A 285 4.33 20.19 38.66
CA ALA A 285 4.84 20.63 39.96
C ALA A 285 5.69 19.53 40.58
N ASP A 286 6.72 19.92 41.33
CA ASP A 286 7.38 19.06 42.29
C ASP A 286 7.56 19.82 43.60
N SER A 287 6.87 19.36 44.63
CA SER A 287 6.78 19.99 45.94
C SER A 287 7.40 19.10 46.99
N ILE A 288 8.03 19.71 48.00
CA ILE A 288 8.43 19.03 49.23
C ILE A 288 7.59 19.47 50.44
N ALA A 289 6.90 20.62 50.31
CA ALA A 289 5.89 21.08 51.27
C ALA A 289 4.46 20.74 50.80
N GLN A 290 3.51 20.68 51.74
CA GLN A 290 2.10 20.57 51.37
C GLN A 290 1.58 21.94 50.96
N VAL A 291 0.82 22.00 49.88
CA VAL A 291 0.14 23.20 49.38
C VAL A 291 -1.34 22.90 49.22
N ASN A 292 -2.21 23.89 49.36
CA ASN A 292 -3.63 23.76 48.97
C ASN A 292 -4.15 24.93 48.17
N SER A 293 -3.28 25.88 47.82
CA SER A 293 -3.51 26.95 46.88
C SER A 293 -2.26 27.11 46.02
N VAL A 294 -2.45 27.18 44.70
CA VAL A 294 -1.41 27.48 43.73
C VAL A 294 -1.99 28.46 42.70
N SER A 295 -1.27 29.55 42.43
CA SER A 295 -1.55 30.52 41.37
C SER A 295 -0.29 30.76 40.53
N LEU A 296 -0.43 30.67 39.22
CA LEU A 296 0.59 30.93 38.20
C LEU A 296 0.10 32.08 37.32
N TYR A 297 0.85 33.16 37.18
CA TYR A 297 0.40 34.39 36.53
C TYR A 297 1.54 35.13 35.81
N GLU A 298 1.28 36.29 35.19
CA GLU A 298 2.27 37.07 34.43
C GLU A 298 3.00 36.26 33.34
N MET A 299 2.21 35.55 32.53
CA MET A 299 2.76 34.75 31.43
C MET A 299 3.53 35.60 30.43
N THR A 300 4.80 35.26 30.21
CA THR A 300 5.70 35.92 29.26
C THR A 300 6.02 34.99 28.11
N TYR A 301 5.81 35.45 26.89
CA TYR A 301 6.18 34.77 25.64
C TYR A 301 6.38 35.79 24.52
N ASP A 302 6.99 35.40 23.41
CA ASP A 302 7.19 36.26 22.23
C ASP A 302 5.91 36.30 21.38
N PRO A 303 5.13 37.40 21.37
CA PRO A 303 3.85 37.48 20.69
C PRO A 303 3.99 37.56 19.15
N GLU A 304 5.19 37.81 18.62
CA GLU A 304 5.45 37.71 17.17
C GLU A 304 5.59 36.24 16.72
N LYS A 305 5.87 35.32 17.66
CA LYS A 305 6.10 33.88 17.39
C LYS A 305 5.00 32.97 17.91
N LEU A 306 4.29 33.36 18.97
CA LEU A 306 3.28 32.54 19.65
C LEU A 306 2.05 33.38 20.00
N SER A 307 0.88 32.76 20.02
CA SER A 307 -0.38 33.33 20.48
C SER A 307 -1.03 32.38 21.46
N PHE A 308 -1.20 32.79 22.70
CA PHE A 308 -1.77 31.93 23.73
C PHE A 308 -3.28 31.68 23.52
N LEU A 309 -3.73 30.44 23.75
CA LEU A 309 -5.10 30.01 23.45
C LEU A 309 -5.91 29.53 24.67
N GLY A 310 -5.28 28.93 25.67
CA GLY A 310 -6.00 28.32 26.79
C GLY A 310 -5.13 27.45 27.67
N PHE A 311 -5.54 27.15 28.91
CA PHE A 311 -4.94 26.09 29.73
C PHE A 311 -5.94 24.96 29.93
N SER A 312 -5.46 23.71 29.94
CA SER A 312 -6.25 22.52 30.22
C SER A 312 -5.58 21.74 31.34
N ASP A 313 -6.25 21.53 32.45
CA ASP A 313 -5.78 20.73 33.57
C ASP A 313 -5.78 19.22 33.28
N THR A 314 -5.12 18.42 34.13
CA THR A 314 -5.25 16.95 34.11
C THR A 314 -6.38 16.52 35.03
N GLU A 315 -7.15 15.47 34.69
CA GLU A 315 -8.18 14.87 35.57
C GLU A 315 -7.62 14.61 36.98
N GLU A 316 -6.38 14.13 37.12
CA GLU A 316 -5.76 13.89 38.43
C GLU A 316 -5.53 15.18 39.24
N THR A 317 -5.27 16.29 38.55
CA THR A 317 -5.10 17.59 39.19
C THR A 317 -6.44 18.22 39.47
N GLU A 318 -7.38 18.20 38.53
CA GLU A 318 -8.77 18.64 38.70
C GLU A 318 -9.44 17.87 39.87
N ASP A 319 -9.20 16.56 40.00
CA ASP A 319 -9.66 15.69 41.11
C ASP A 319 -9.03 16.03 42.46
N LYS A 320 -7.76 16.44 42.46
CA LYS A 320 -7.08 16.93 43.66
C LYS A 320 -7.50 18.36 43.98
N CYS A 321 -7.94 19.12 42.98
CA CYS A 321 -8.46 20.45 43.13
C CYS A 321 -9.83 20.42 43.81
N LYS A 322 -10.09 21.45 44.60
CA LYS A 322 -11.34 21.63 45.34
C LYS A 322 -12.45 22.09 44.39
N SER A 323 -12.07 22.71 43.27
CA SER A 323 -12.87 23.15 42.13
C SER A 323 -11.99 23.13 40.87
N SER A 324 -12.59 23.15 39.68
CA SER A 324 -11.87 23.16 38.41
C SER A 324 -10.84 24.29 38.32
N ILE A 325 -9.71 24.05 37.64
CA ILE A 325 -8.60 25.00 37.62
C ILE A 325 -9.04 26.30 36.91
N GLY A 326 -8.94 27.42 37.61
CA GLY A 326 -9.32 28.74 37.11
C GLY A 326 -8.32 29.25 36.07
N PHE A 327 -8.82 29.68 34.91
CA PHE A 327 -7.99 30.17 33.82
C PHE A 327 -8.55 31.45 33.18
N ASP A 328 -7.78 32.55 33.19
CA ASP A 328 -8.13 33.79 32.50
C ASP A 328 -7.26 34.01 31.24
N SER A 329 -7.88 33.77 30.08
CA SER A 329 -7.25 33.92 28.75
C SER A 329 -6.80 35.33 28.37
N LYS A 330 -7.32 36.40 29.00
CA LYS A 330 -6.97 37.79 28.65
C LYS A 330 -5.72 38.30 29.35
N VAL A 331 -5.33 37.67 30.46
CA VAL A 331 -4.17 38.06 31.29
C VAL A 331 -3.14 36.94 31.51
N GLY A 332 -3.47 35.69 31.15
CA GLY A 332 -2.53 34.56 31.20
C GLY A 332 -2.27 34.04 32.62
N VAL A 333 -3.34 33.82 33.40
CA VAL A 333 -3.30 33.37 34.80
C VAL A 333 -3.98 32.00 34.95
N ILE A 334 -3.36 31.09 35.69
CA ILE A 334 -3.82 29.74 36.05
C ILE A 334 -3.77 29.61 37.56
N SER A 335 -4.90 29.42 38.22
CA SER A 335 -4.96 29.33 39.68
C SER A 335 -5.93 28.25 40.13
N PHE A 336 -5.51 27.46 41.11
CA PHE A 336 -6.31 26.35 41.63
C PHE A 336 -5.99 26.05 43.08
N GLU A 337 -7.04 25.77 43.83
CA GLU A 337 -6.92 25.29 45.21
C GLU A 337 -7.12 23.79 45.26
N LEU A 338 -6.32 23.10 46.05
CA LEU A 338 -6.48 21.68 46.31
C LEU A 338 -7.56 21.43 47.37
N SER A 339 -8.34 20.38 47.13
CA SER A 339 -9.40 19.87 47.99
C SER A 339 -8.92 19.59 49.42
N ARG A 340 -7.63 19.27 49.57
CA ARG A 340 -6.88 19.25 50.84
C ARG A 340 -5.41 19.60 50.60
N ALA A 341 -4.68 19.94 51.65
CA ALA A 341 -3.25 20.22 51.56
C ALA A 341 -2.46 18.95 51.22
N GLU A 342 -1.81 18.97 50.06
CA GLU A 342 -1.08 17.83 49.51
C GLU A 342 0.30 18.25 49.00
N VAL A 343 1.22 17.30 48.94
CA VAL A 343 2.50 17.48 48.25
C VAL A 343 2.23 17.26 46.76
N LEU A 344 2.25 18.33 45.99
CA LEU A 344 2.07 18.25 44.54
C LEU A 344 3.32 17.66 43.89
N SER A 345 3.15 16.61 43.10
CA SER A 345 4.21 16.04 42.28
C SER A 345 3.60 15.48 41.00
N GLY A 346 4.19 15.80 39.85
CA GLY A 346 3.71 15.37 38.53
C GLY A 346 2.94 16.45 37.77
N SER A 347 2.19 16.02 36.74
CA SER A 347 1.55 16.91 35.75
C SER A 347 0.26 17.54 36.26
N LEU A 348 0.18 18.87 36.18
CA LEU A 348 -0.95 19.70 36.62
C LEU A 348 -1.91 20.05 35.48
N GLY A 349 -1.40 20.03 34.25
CA GLY A 349 -2.13 20.45 33.07
C GLY A 349 -1.20 20.90 31.97
N LYS A 350 -1.76 21.40 30.87
CA LYS A 350 -1.05 21.84 29.70
C LYS A 350 -1.52 23.20 29.22
N LEU A 351 -0.58 24.08 28.91
CA LEU A 351 -0.81 25.37 28.28
C LEU A 351 -0.89 25.23 26.76
N ARG A 352 -1.94 25.72 26.13
CA ARG A 352 -2.14 25.71 24.67
C ARG A 352 -1.72 27.03 24.04
N PHE A 353 -0.79 26.97 23.08
CA PHE A 353 -0.37 28.11 22.25
C PHE A 353 -0.56 27.79 20.77
N ARG A 354 -0.88 28.80 19.96
CA ARG A 354 -0.76 28.74 18.50
C ARG A 354 0.54 29.38 18.05
N LEU A 355 1.32 28.69 17.23
CA LEU A 355 2.52 29.27 16.65
C LEU A 355 2.17 30.19 15.48
N SER A 356 2.91 31.30 15.36
CA SER A 356 2.88 32.16 14.18
C SER A 356 3.32 31.38 12.94
N GLU A 357 2.72 31.67 11.78
CA GLU A 357 3.09 31.01 10.52
C GLU A 357 4.54 31.32 10.09
N ASP A 358 5.08 32.47 10.52
CA ASP A 358 6.44 32.91 10.21
C ASP A 358 7.50 32.35 11.19
N PHE A 359 7.09 31.67 12.27
CA PHE A 359 8.02 31.06 13.24
C PHE A 359 8.46 29.66 12.77
N THR A 360 9.28 29.61 11.72
CA THR A 360 9.64 28.38 10.99
C THR A 360 10.88 27.65 11.51
N SER A 361 11.72 28.29 12.33
CA SER A 361 12.86 27.64 12.99
C SER A 361 13.34 28.41 14.24
N GLY A 362 13.98 27.71 15.18
CA GLY A 362 14.45 28.27 16.46
C GLY A 362 13.49 28.02 17.62
N SER A 363 13.75 28.65 18.77
CA SER A 363 12.97 28.45 19.99
C SER A 363 12.47 29.78 20.59
N ALA A 364 11.33 29.71 21.28
CA ALA A 364 10.71 30.81 22.01
C ALA A 364 10.45 30.39 23.46
N GLU A 365 10.99 31.16 24.40
CA GLU A 365 10.89 30.88 25.83
C GLU A 365 9.55 31.37 26.39
N ILE A 366 8.97 30.58 27.29
CA ILE A 366 7.71 30.86 27.96
C ILE A 366 7.92 30.72 29.47
N GLY A 367 7.60 31.79 30.17
CA GLY A 367 7.68 31.84 31.63
C GLY A 367 6.37 32.29 32.26
N MET A 368 6.21 31.97 33.53
CA MET A 368 5.15 32.48 34.40
C MET A 368 5.76 32.74 35.78
N THR A 369 5.00 33.40 36.65
CA THR A 369 5.40 33.66 38.03
C THR A 369 4.51 32.86 39.01
N SER A 370 5.17 32.37 40.06
CA SER A 370 4.72 31.63 41.25
C SER A 370 3.92 32.35 42.32
N SER A 371 2.78 31.84 42.79
CA SER A 371 2.38 31.98 44.19
C SER A 371 1.76 30.69 44.67
N ALA A 372 2.14 30.20 45.84
CA ALA A 372 1.56 28.98 46.42
C ALA A 372 1.37 29.19 47.92
N ALA A 373 0.31 28.62 48.47
CA ALA A 373 0.00 28.72 49.89
C ALA A 373 -0.59 27.41 50.42
N ASN A 374 -0.46 27.22 51.73
CA ASN A 374 -1.09 26.13 52.45
C ASN A 374 -1.88 26.70 53.61
N ASN A 375 -3.21 26.68 53.50
CA ASN A 375 -4.12 27.27 54.48
C ASN A 375 -3.74 28.73 54.80
N SER A 376 -3.52 29.53 53.74
CA SER A 376 -3.26 30.97 53.81
C SER A 376 -1.92 31.39 54.44
N HIS A 377 -0.97 30.47 54.60
CA HIS A 377 0.45 30.80 54.79
C HIS A 377 1.21 30.60 53.49
N GLU A 378 1.96 31.62 53.08
CA GLU A 378 2.74 31.62 51.84
C GLU A 378 3.79 30.51 51.89
N VAL A 379 3.79 29.67 50.86
CA VAL A 379 4.77 28.61 50.62
C VAL A 379 5.68 29.10 49.51
N CYS A 380 6.99 29.15 49.76
CA CYS A 380 7.95 29.67 48.79
C CYS A 380 7.90 28.85 47.50
N SER A 381 7.60 29.49 46.37
CA SER A 381 7.37 28.80 45.09
C SER A 381 8.12 29.46 43.94
N GLU A 382 8.56 28.66 42.96
CA GLU A 382 9.27 29.14 41.76
C GLU A 382 8.76 28.44 40.49
N VAL A 383 8.80 29.11 39.33
CA VAL A 383 8.52 28.52 38.02
C VAL A 383 9.78 28.49 37.15
N GLN A 384 10.18 27.30 36.73
CA GLN A 384 11.18 27.10 35.69
C GLN A 384 10.52 27.25 34.32
N LYS A 385 11.12 28.12 33.50
CA LYS A 385 10.62 28.43 32.17
C LYS A 385 10.77 27.26 31.21
N GLY A 386 9.82 27.15 30.30
CA GLY A 386 9.83 26.18 29.22
C GLY A 386 10.11 26.84 27.90
N THR A 387 10.45 26.04 26.89
CA THR A 387 10.76 26.53 25.56
C THR A 387 9.89 25.83 24.53
N VAL A 388 9.24 26.60 23.65
CA VAL A 388 8.59 26.06 22.46
C VAL A 388 9.59 26.13 21.31
N THR A 389 9.97 24.98 20.79
CA THR A 389 10.78 24.89 19.58
C THR A 389 9.88 24.72 18.37
N ALA A 390 10.06 25.57 17.36
CA ALA A 390 9.36 25.42 16.10
C ALA A 390 9.83 24.14 15.41
N LYS A 391 8.89 23.21 15.19
CA LYS A 391 9.07 21.95 14.48
C LYS A 391 8.35 22.03 13.16
N ASN A 392 9.03 21.66 12.08
CA ASN A 392 8.41 21.69 10.76
C ASN A 392 7.23 20.71 10.67
N ARG A 393 6.15 21.13 10.00
CA ARG A 393 5.01 20.28 9.64
C ARG A 393 5.44 19.29 8.56
N LEU A 394 4.98 18.03 8.63
CA LEU A 394 5.17 17.10 7.52
C LEU A 394 4.38 17.63 6.32
N LEU A 395 5.08 17.98 5.24
CA LEU A 395 4.43 18.41 4.00
C LEU A 395 3.56 17.25 3.50
N GLY A 396 2.24 17.46 3.39
CA GLY A 396 1.27 16.42 2.99
C GLY A 396 0.22 16.07 4.05
N ASP A 397 0.43 16.40 5.31
CA ASP A 397 -0.49 16.12 6.42
C ASP A 397 -1.65 17.15 6.42
N MET A 398 -2.73 16.83 5.70
CA MET A 398 -3.91 17.68 5.49
C MET A 398 -4.99 17.50 6.57
N SER A 399 -4.93 16.39 7.29
CA SER A 399 -5.82 16.00 8.37
C SER A 399 -5.28 16.39 9.75
N ASP A 400 -4.02 16.81 9.83
CA ASP A 400 -3.33 17.28 11.03
C ASP A 400 -3.17 16.19 12.10
N ASN A 401 -2.92 14.95 11.66
CA ASN A 401 -2.83 13.77 12.52
C ASN A 401 -1.38 13.28 12.75
N ASP A 402 -0.38 14.08 12.34
CA ASP A 402 1.05 13.76 12.40
C ASP A 402 1.47 12.56 11.52
N SER A 403 0.59 12.05 10.66
CA SER A 403 0.90 11.13 9.57
C SER A 403 0.53 11.75 8.22
N VAL A 404 1.05 11.15 7.14
CA VAL A 404 0.61 11.47 5.79
C VAL A 404 0.02 10.20 5.19
N ASP A 405 -1.30 10.10 5.22
CA ASP A 405 -2.09 8.91 4.96
C ASP A 405 -3.39 9.22 4.19
N ILE A 406 -4.30 8.24 4.15
CA ILE A 406 -5.50 8.27 3.32
C ILE A 406 -6.51 9.32 3.81
N ASP A 407 -6.48 9.66 5.10
CA ASP A 407 -7.36 10.67 5.67
C ASP A 407 -7.00 12.07 5.13
N ASP A 408 -5.72 12.32 4.88
CA ASP A 408 -5.25 13.56 4.24
C ASP A 408 -5.74 13.68 2.80
N ALA A 409 -5.71 12.57 2.06
CA ALA A 409 -6.20 12.51 0.69
C ALA A 409 -7.71 12.72 0.60
N ILE A 410 -8.46 12.12 1.53
CA ILE A 410 -9.91 12.31 1.63
C ILE A 410 -10.22 13.77 1.99
N MET A 411 -9.44 14.36 2.89
CA MET A 411 -9.61 15.75 3.30
C MET A 411 -9.34 16.71 2.14
N LEU A 412 -8.25 16.49 1.39
CA LEU A 412 -7.93 17.28 0.20
C LEU A 412 -8.93 17.08 -0.94
N PHE A 413 -9.48 15.87 -1.11
CA PHE A 413 -10.54 15.59 -2.06
C PHE A 413 -11.83 16.36 -1.72
N ARG A 414 -12.21 16.35 -0.44
CA ARG A 414 -13.38 17.09 0.07
C ARG A 414 -13.18 18.60 -0.10
N HIS A 415 -11.98 19.09 0.21
CA HIS A 415 -11.61 20.49 0.02
C HIS A 415 -11.68 20.90 -1.46
N SER A 416 -11.15 20.09 -2.37
CA SER A 416 -11.15 20.38 -3.83
C SER A 416 -12.54 20.46 -4.43
N MET A 417 -13.53 19.78 -3.83
CA MET A 417 -14.92 19.77 -4.28
C MET A 417 -15.79 20.81 -3.57
N LEU A 418 -15.56 21.05 -2.28
CA LEU A 418 -16.36 21.90 -1.39
C LEU A 418 -15.47 22.64 -0.36
N PRO A 419 -14.65 23.61 -0.79
CA PRO A 419 -13.63 24.23 0.07
C PRO A 419 -14.20 25.01 1.26
N GLU A 420 -15.42 25.55 1.15
CA GLU A 420 -16.11 26.27 2.24
C GLU A 420 -16.61 25.34 3.36
N LEU A 421 -16.89 24.07 3.05
CA LEU A 421 -17.38 23.08 4.02
C LEU A 421 -16.24 22.26 4.64
N TYR A 422 -15.08 22.23 3.98
CA TYR A 422 -13.91 21.46 4.40
C TYR A 422 -12.64 22.32 4.28
N PRO A 423 -12.49 23.38 5.10
CA PRO A 423 -11.28 24.21 5.08
C PRO A 423 -10.06 23.42 5.57
N LEU A 424 -8.93 23.55 4.86
CA LEU A 424 -7.65 22.96 5.28
C LEU A 424 -6.95 23.88 6.27
N SER A 425 -6.33 23.32 7.29
CA SER A 425 -5.56 24.04 8.32
C SER A 425 -4.08 24.26 7.91
N TYR A 426 -3.71 24.03 6.64
CA TYR A 426 -2.32 23.91 6.16
C TYR A 426 -1.87 25.08 5.28
N PRO A 427 -0.76 25.79 5.62
CA PRO A 427 -0.26 26.93 4.84
C PRO A 427 0.80 26.59 3.76
N GLY A 428 1.23 25.32 3.63
CA GLY A 428 2.22 24.91 2.60
C GLY A 428 1.61 24.58 1.24
N THR A 429 2.42 24.07 0.29
CA THR A 429 1.94 23.80 -1.08
C THR A 429 0.82 22.75 -1.08
N LEU A 430 -0.35 23.12 -1.58
CA LEU A 430 -1.49 22.20 -1.78
C LEU A 430 -1.49 21.54 -3.17
N ASP A 431 -0.57 21.97 -4.04
CA ASP A 431 -0.34 21.47 -5.40
C ASP A 431 0.66 20.31 -5.38
N PHE A 432 0.24 19.17 -4.81
CA PHE A 432 1.03 17.94 -4.78
C PHE A 432 1.25 17.32 -6.16
N ALA A 433 0.47 17.73 -7.17
CA ALA A 433 0.63 17.33 -8.56
C ALA A 433 1.64 18.21 -9.34
N GLU A 434 2.14 19.29 -8.74
CA GLU A 434 3.04 20.30 -9.32
C GLU A 434 2.55 20.87 -10.67
N ASP A 435 1.22 21.01 -10.85
CA ASP A 435 0.62 21.47 -12.11
C ASP A 435 0.16 22.94 -12.09
N GLY A 436 0.37 23.62 -10.96
CA GLY A 436 0.04 25.00 -10.69
C GLY A 436 -1.41 25.21 -10.22
N ASN A 437 -2.19 24.15 -10.02
CA ASN A 437 -3.57 24.19 -9.54
C ASN A 437 -3.72 23.35 -8.28
N VAL A 438 -4.67 23.72 -7.42
CA VAL A 438 -5.05 22.93 -6.25
C VAL A 438 -6.40 22.30 -6.54
N ASP A 439 -6.40 21.05 -6.97
CA ASP A 439 -7.59 20.33 -7.39
C ASP A 439 -7.55 18.82 -7.05
N ILE A 440 -8.49 18.08 -7.65
CA ILE A 440 -8.66 16.64 -7.42
C ILE A 440 -7.42 15.80 -7.76
N LEU A 441 -6.51 16.31 -8.59
CA LEU A 441 -5.26 15.66 -8.95
C LEU A 441 -4.28 15.63 -7.78
N ASP A 442 -4.30 16.65 -6.91
CA ASP A 442 -3.50 16.71 -5.68
C ASP A 442 -4.01 15.75 -4.63
N ALA A 443 -5.33 15.69 -4.46
CA ALA A 443 -5.98 14.70 -3.60
C ALA A 443 -5.67 13.27 -4.05
N ARG A 444 -5.62 13.03 -5.37
CA ARG A 444 -5.22 11.74 -5.94
C ARG A 444 -3.74 11.45 -5.71
N HIS A 445 -2.86 12.46 -5.81
CA HIS A 445 -1.43 12.30 -5.54
C HIS A 445 -1.20 11.92 -4.07
N LEU A 446 -1.88 12.60 -3.15
CA LEU A 446 -1.85 12.31 -1.72
C LEU A 446 -2.45 10.95 -1.38
N PHE A 447 -3.53 10.55 -2.08
CA PHE A 447 -4.10 9.19 -1.97
C PHE A 447 -3.09 8.13 -2.39
N ASN A 448 -2.39 8.36 -3.50
CA ASN A 448 -1.39 7.44 -4.01
C ASN A 448 -0.16 7.37 -3.08
N TYR A 449 0.29 8.51 -2.53
CA TYR A 449 1.32 8.55 -1.49
C TYR A 449 0.90 7.75 -0.26
N SER A 450 -0.33 7.91 0.24
CA SER A 450 -0.81 7.19 1.44
C SER A 450 -0.79 5.67 1.31
N MET A 451 -0.92 5.16 0.08
CA MET A 451 -0.96 3.73 -0.22
C MET A 451 0.41 3.19 -0.63
N LEU A 452 1.24 4.01 -1.30
CA LEU A 452 2.54 3.65 -1.86
C LEU A 452 3.52 4.85 -1.77
N PRO A 453 3.95 5.24 -0.56
CA PRO A 453 4.71 6.49 -0.36
C PRO A 453 6.09 6.48 -1.03
N SER A 454 6.65 5.30 -1.31
CA SER A 454 7.91 5.13 -2.06
C SER A 454 7.76 5.30 -3.58
N VAL A 455 6.54 5.20 -4.12
CA VAL A 455 6.24 5.30 -5.56
C VAL A 455 5.74 6.69 -5.91
N TYR A 456 5.05 7.34 -4.98
CA TYR A 456 4.49 8.69 -5.15
C TYR A 456 4.99 9.63 -4.06
N PRO A 457 6.31 9.80 -3.89
CA PRO A 457 6.87 10.57 -2.78
C PRO A 457 6.40 12.03 -2.83
N ILE A 458 6.07 12.60 -1.67
CA ILE A 458 5.83 14.03 -1.53
C ILE A 458 7.19 14.70 -1.35
N MET A 459 7.51 15.65 -2.20
CA MET A 459 8.84 16.25 -2.25
C MET A 459 8.90 17.54 -1.42
N TRP A 460 9.91 17.65 -0.53
CA TRP A 460 10.01 18.70 0.49
C TRP A 460 11.12 19.74 0.16
N GLY A 461 10.90 21.00 0.51
CA GLY A 461 11.91 22.07 0.40
C GLY A 461 13.11 21.88 1.33
N ASP A 462 14.25 22.51 0.97
CA ASP A 462 15.62 22.47 1.53
C ASP A 462 16.26 21.09 1.82
N GLU A 463 15.49 20.01 2.04
CA GLU A 463 15.93 18.62 1.81
C GLU A 463 15.89 18.22 0.33
N ALA A 464 15.41 19.14 -0.52
CA ALA A 464 15.46 19.07 -1.97
C ALA A 464 16.88 18.99 -2.56
N GLU A 465 17.94 19.11 -1.75
CA GLU A 465 19.32 18.90 -2.20
C GLU A 465 19.86 17.48 -1.98
N GLU A 466 19.22 16.58 -1.23
CA GLU A 466 19.74 15.19 -1.08
C GLU A 466 18.72 14.04 -1.22
N THR A 467 17.43 14.31 -1.41
CA THR A 467 16.50 13.32 -1.99
C THR A 467 15.87 13.91 -3.24
N PRO A 468 16.12 13.33 -4.43
CA PRO A 468 15.67 13.95 -5.67
C PRO A 468 14.16 14.08 -5.63
N ILE A 469 13.66 15.33 -5.71
CA ILE A 469 12.31 15.63 -6.19
C ILE A 469 12.06 14.67 -7.34
N SER A 470 11.16 13.70 -7.16
CA SER A 470 10.88 12.73 -8.21
C SER A 470 10.48 13.58 -9.38
N LYS A 471 11.38 13.70 -10.35
CA LYS A 471 11.16 14.61 -11.46
C LYS A 471 9.81 14.20 -12.03
N PRO A 472 8.88 15.13 -12.29
CA PRO A 472 7.55 14.79 -12.82
C PRO A 472 7.67 13.93 -14.08
N TYR A 473 8.83 14.02 -14.75
CA TYR A 473 9.28 13.08 -15.75
C TYR A 473 10.76 12.71 -15.54
N PRO A 474 11.17 11.46 -15.78
CA PRO A 474 12.55 10.98 -15.58
C PRO A 474 13.63 11.86 -16.23
N VAL A 475 13.34 12.47 -17.37
CA VAL A 475 14.26 13.34 -18.12
C VAL A 475 13.78 14.79 -18.08
N SER A 476 14.43 15.62 -17.26
CA SER A 476 14.03 17.03 -17.07
C SER A 476 14.26 17.89 -18.30
N ARG A 477 15.33 17.65 -19.06
CA ARG A 477 15.64 18.41 -20.28
C ARG A 477 16.18 17.54 -21.39
N LEU A 478 15.38 17.33 -22.42
CA LEU A 478 15.80 16.68 -23.66
C LEU A 478 16.05 17.71 -24.77
N THR A 479 17.22 17.62 -25.39
CA THR A 479 17.63 18.44 -26.54
C THR A 479 18.17 17.58 -27.67
N ILE A 480 18.01 18.03 -28.93
CA ILE A 480 18.61 17.43 -30.11
C ILE A 480 19.42 18.51 -30.82
N GLY A 481 20.75 18.35 -30.87
CA GLY A 481 21.64 19.37 -31.40
C GLY A 481 21.52 20.70 -30.65
N GLY A 482 21.37 20.66 -29.32
CA GLY A 482 21.19 21.82 -28.44
C GLY A 482 19.82 22.51 -28.53
N LYS A 483 18.88 21.99 -29.32
CA LYS A 483 17.52 22.56 -29.43
C LYS A 483 16.54 21.76 -28.58
N ASN A 484 15.70 22.44 -27.80
CA ASN A 484 14.71 21.79 -26.93
C ASN A 484 13.75 20.91 -27.73
N ILE A 485 13.48 19.70 -27.22
CA ILE A 485 12.65 18.69 -27.88
C ILE A 485 11.25 19.21 -28.23
N SER A 486 10.67 20.14 -27.44
CA SER A 486 9.35 20.75 -27.72
C SER A 486 9.27 21.49 -29.05
N ASN A 487 10.40 21.84 -29.66
CA ASN A 487 10.45 22.46 -30.97
C ASN A 487 10.42 21.45 -32.13
N PHE A 488 10.41 20.15 -31.86
CA PHE A 488 10.51 19.10 -32.87
C PHE A 488 9.13 18.54 -33.25
N VAL A 489 9.07 18.02 -34.48
CA VAL A 489 7.95 17.24 -34.99
C VAL A 489 8.44 15.85 -35.39
N ILE A 490 7.66 14.82 -35.08
CA ILE A 490 7.91 13.47 -35.60
C ILE A 490 7.28 13.38 -36.99
N SER A 491 8.03 12.88 -37.97
CA SER A 491 7.53 12.72 -39.34
C SER A 491 7.93 11.38 -39.94
N TYR A 492 7.10 10.83 -40.82
CA TYR A 492 7.40 9.64 -41.61
C TYR A 492 6.66 9.73 -42.95
N ASN A 493 7.11 8.99 -43.96
CA ASN A 493 6.53 9.06 -45.31
C ASN A 493 5.63 7.84 -45.61
N SER A 494 4.41 7.83 -45.09
CA SER A 494 3.39 6.84 -45.49
C SER A 494 1.99 7.38 -45.27
N SER A 495 1.16 7.35 -46.32
CA SER A 495 -0.25 7.75 -46.26
C SER A 495 -1.17 6.62 -45.76
N ALA A 496 -0.67 5.41 -45.57
CA ALA A 496 -1.47 4.20 -45.37
C ALA A 496 -1.48 3.64 -43.93
N GLY A 497 -0.71 4.22 -43.01
CA GLY A 497 -0.45 3.58 -41.71
C GLY A 497 0.56 2.42 -41.82
N GLY A 498 0.65 1.56 -40.81
CA GLY A 498 1.60 0.43 -40.74
C GLY A 498 2.73 0.64 -39.73
N VAL A 499 3.83 -0.09 -39.89
CA VAL A 499 4.95 -0.14 -38.92
C VAL A 499 5.57 1.23 -38.67
N LEU A 500 5.72 2.08 -39.69
CA LEU A 500 6.21 3.44 -39.51
C LEU A 500 5.29 4.31 -38.63
N ALA A 501 3.97 4.13 -38.75
CA ALA A 501 3.02 4.82 -37.92
C ALA A 501 3.06 4.31 -36.47
N LYS A 502 3.27 3.01 -36.27
CA LYS A 502 3.51 2.41 -34.95
C LYS A 502 4.79 2.96 -34.33
N ALA A 503 5.91 2.91 -35.04
CA ALA A 503 7.19 3.47 -34.60
C ALA A 503 7.09 4.96 -34.21
N ALA A 504 6.37 5.78 -34.99
CA ALA A 504 6.14 7.18 -34.66
C ALA A 504 5.33 7.38 -33.37
N LYS A 505 4.31 6.55 -33.15
CA LYS A 505 3.47 6.59 -31.94
C LYS A 505 4.21 6.10 -30.71
N GLU A 506 4.99 5.02 -30.84
CA GLU A 506 5.85 4.51 -29.77
C GLU A 506 6.85 5.59 -29.35
N LEU A 507 7.59 6.16 -30.31
CA LEU A 507 8.54 7.24 -30.05
C LEU A 507 7.88 8.43 -29.34
N GLN A 508 6.71 8.89 -29.83
CA GLN A 508 5.96 9.97 -29.19
C GLN A 508 5.55 9.62 -27.76
N SER A 509 5.05 8.40 -27.54
CA SER A 509 4.56 7.92 -26.24
C SER A 509 5.70 7.88 -25.22
N TYR A 510 6.83 7.29 -25.58
CA TYR A 510 7.98 7.17 -24.68
C TYR A 510 8.68 8.50 -24.43
N ILE A 511 8.77 9.40 -25.42
CA ILE A 511 9.25 10.78 -25.18
C ILE A 511 8.31 11.52 -24.23
N ARG A 512 6.98 11.38 -24.40
CA ARG A 512 6.00 12.00 -23.50
C ARG A 512 6.14 11.46 -22.08
N GLN A 513 6.29 10.15 -21.91
CA GLN A 513 6.49 9.54 -20.59
C GLN A 513 7.83 9.96 -19.96
N ALA A 514 8.89 10.08 -20.76
CA ALA A 514 10.21 10.48 -20.26
C ALA A 514 10.35 11.98 -19.97
N THR A 515 9.60 12.86 -20.66
CA THR A 515 9.83 14.32 -20.62
C THR A 515 8.59 15.18 -20.42
N GLY A 516 7.38 14.60 -20.46
CA GLY A 516 6.10 15.32 -20.48
C GLY A 516 5.72 15.90 -21.84
N VAL A 517 6.66 16.01 -22.78
CA VAL A 517 6.44 16.69 -24.05
C VAL A 517 5.75 15.77 -25.06
N THR A 518 4.59 16.20 -25.58
CA THR A 518 3.91 15.51 -26.68
C THR A 518 4.27 16.13 -28.02
N LEU A 519 5.09 15.46 -28.82
CA LEU A 519 5.50 15.94 -30.14
C LEU A 519 4.42 15.71 -31.20
N PRO A 520 4.11 16.66 -32.10
CA PRO A 520 3.15 16.40 -33.17
C PRO A 520 3.69 15.34 -34.15
N ILE A 521 2.80 14.54 -34.74
CA ILE A 521 3.14 13.55 -35.78
C ILE A 521 2.66 14.04 -37.15
N ARG A 522 3.51 13.91 -38.18
CA ARG A 522 3.20 14.20 -39.59
C ARG A 522 3.40 12.94 -40.45
N THR A 523 2.44 12.65 -41.31
CA THR A 523 2.42 11.45 -42.18
C THR A 523 3.05 11.68 -43.55
N TYR A 524 3.84 12.75 -43.68
CA TYR A 524 4.65 13.06 -44.85
C TYR A 524 6.06 13.46 -44.39
N LYS A 525 7.04 13.24 -45.26
CA LYS A 525 8.43 13.66 -45.00
C LYS A 525 8.50 15.18 -44.86
N VAL A 526 8.88 15.65 -43.68
CA VAL A 526 9.16 17.07 -43.43
C VAL A 526 10.62 17.31 -43.82
N ASN A 527 10.91 18.28 -44.70
CA ASN A 527 12.27 18.58 -45.19
C ASN A 527 12.81 19.94 -44.69
N SER A 528 12.21 20.51 -43.65
CA SER A 528 12.60 21.81 -43.07
C SER A 528 12.25 21.87 -41.58
N GLY A 529 12.74 22.89 -40.85
CA GLY A 529 12.51 23.02 -39.41
C GLY A 529 13.19 21.95 -38.57
N ASN A 530 12.85 21.89 -37.28
CA ASN A 530 13.37 20.86 -36.37
C ASN A 530 12.50 19.61 -36.45
N ARG A 531 13.07 18.46 -36.79
CA ARG A 531 12.31 17.21 -36.95
C ARG A 531 13.02 15.97 -36.44
N ILE A 532 12.23 14.95 -36.14
CA ILE A 532 12.65 13.56 -36.05
C ILE A 532 11.99 12.83 -37.22
N LEU A 533 12.79 12.38 -38.18
CA LEU A 533 12.30 11.67 -39.37
C LEU A 533 12.48 10.16 -39.16
N ILE A 534 11.38 9.41 -39.23
CA ILE A 534 11.40 7.94 -39.31
C ILE A 534 11.43 7.57 -40.80
N ASP A 535 12.55 7.01 -41.26
CA ASP A 535 12.82 6.78 -42.70
C ASP A 535 13.15 5.31 -43.00
N GLU A 536 12.24 4.63 -43.69
CA GLU A 536 12.44 3.23 -44.11
C GLU A 536 13.52 3.04 -45.19
N THR A 537 13.94 4.13 -45.83
CA THR A 537 14.92 4.11 -46.92
C THR A 537 16.35 4.38 -46.45
N LEU A 538 16.53 4.63 -45.14
CA LEU A 538 17.86 4.93 -44.58
C LEU A 538 18.79 3.71 -44.63
N VAL A 539 18.22 2.52 -44.47
CA VAL A 539 18.87 1.22 -44.65
C VAL A 539 17.87 0.27 -45.30
N THR A 540 18.25 -0.37 -46.41
CA THR A 540 17.35 -1.22 -47.20
C THR A 540 17.76 -2.70 -47.23
N ASP A 541 18.87 -3.05 -46.57
CA ASP A 541 19.52 -4.35 -46.77
C ASP A 541 18.78 -5.48 -46.05
N THR A 542 18.63 -5.41 -44.73
CA THR A 542 17.99 -6.48 -43.93
C THR A 542 17.13 -5.91 -42.79
N ASP A 543 16.21 -6.73 -42.25
CA ASP A 543 15.45 -6.42 -41.02
C ASP A 543 16.36 -6.27 -39.78
N SER A 544 17.60 -6.76 -39.85
CA SER A 544 18.57 -6.77 -38.73
C SER A 544 19.43 -5.51 -38.66
N THR A 545 19.34 -4.60 -39.64
CA THR A 545 20.20 -3.41 -39.71
C THR A 545 19.37 -2.13 -39.64
N PHE A 546 19.82 -1.18 -38.83
CA PHE A 546 19.25 0.16 -38.79
C PHE A 546 20.29 1.23 -38.49
N ARG A 547 19.88 2.49 -38.65
CA ARG A 547 20.74 3.65 -38.46
C ARG A 547 20.00 4.79 -37.76
N ILE A 548 20.74 5.50 -36.92
CA ILE A 548 20.31 6.72 -36.24
C ILE A 548 21.36 7.78 -36.55
N LYS A 549 20.96 8.94 -37.08
CA LYS A 549 21.91 10.02 -37.36
C LYS A 549 21.31 11.40 -37.21
N ASN A 550 22.13 12.37 -36.84
CA ASN A 550 21.77 13.77 -36.99
C ASN A 550 21.93 14.24 -38.45
N ASP A 551 21.06 15.15 -38.87
CA ASP A 551 21.20 15.92 -40.11
C ASP A 551 21.04 17.43 -39.83
N SER A 552 21.04 18.27 -40.87
CA SER A 552 20.89 19.73 -40.72
C SER A 552 19.55 20.18 -40.11
N TYR A 553 18.58 19.28 -40.00
CA TYR A 553 17.22 19.54 -39.53
C TYR A 553 16.91 18.87 -38.19
N GLY A 554 17.73 17.93 -37.71
CA GLY A 554 17.49 17.26 -36.44
C GLY A 554 18.02 15.85 -36.42
N LEU A 555 17.11 14.87 -36.38
CA LEU A 555 17.41 13.45 -36.25
C LEU A 555 16.70 12.64 -37.34
N VAL A 556 17.38 11.63 -37.88
CA VAL A 556 16.81 10.61 -38.77
C VAL A 556 17.04 9.25 -38.13
N ILE A 557 15.96 8.52 -37.88
CA ILE A 557 15.93 7.17 -37.33
C ILE A 557 15.37 6.28 -38.43
N GLY A 558 16.06 5.20 -38.81
CA GLY A 558 15.61 4.43 -39.95
C GLY A 558 16.32 3.10 -40.14
N GLY A 559 15.51 2.10 -40.42
CA GLY A 559 15.89 0.80 -40.96
C GLY A 559 14.75 0.37 -41.89
N ASN A 560 14.79 -0.82 -42.46
CA ASN A 560 13.81 -1.19 -43.46
C ASN A 560 12.33 -1.10 -42.98
N ALA A 561 11.41 -1.08 -43.96
CA ALA A 561 9.97 -0.88 -43.75
C ALA A 561 9.29 -1.98 -42.92
N LYS A 562 9.85 -3.20 -42.90
CA LYS A 562 9.28 -4.33 -42.18
C LYS A 562 9.40 -4.12 -40.68
N ARG A 563 10.61 -4.01 -40.14
CA ARG A 563 10.83 -3.82 -38.69
C ARG A 563 11.99 -2.92 -38.32
N GLY A 564 12.97 -2.73 -39.22
CA GLY A 564 14.20 -2.01 -38.91
C GLY A 564 13.94 -0.61 -38.37
N ALA A 565 12.95 0.13 -38.90
CA ALA A 565 12.57 1.44 -38.38
C ALA A 565 11.99 1.41 -36.95
N LEU A 566 11.23 0.36 -36.59
CA LEU A 566 10.68 0.19 -35.24
C LEU A 566 11.78 -0.22 -34.25
N TYR A 567 12.66 -1.13 -34.66
CA TYR A 567 13.84 -1.52 -33.88
C TYR A 567 14.76 -0.33 -33.61
N ALA A 568 14.99 0.52 -34.62
CA ALA A 568 15.76 1.75 -34.47
C ALA A 568 15.15 2.73 -33.46
N VAL A 569 13.81 2.77 -33.35
CA VAL A 569 13.11 3.58 -32.34
C VAL A 569 13.33 3.00 -30.95
N TYR A 570 13.16 1.69 -30.74
CA TYR A 570 13.41 1.09 -29.43
C TYR A 570 14.87 1.20 -28.99
N HIS A 571 15.80 0.99 -29.93
CA HIS A 571 17.22 1.21 -29.68
C HIS A 571 17.51 2.68 -29.33
N PHE A 572 16.91 3.63 -30.04
CA PHE A 572 17.03 5.05 -29.71
C PHE A 572 16.54 5.34 -28.29
N LEU A 573 15.39 4.77 -27.91
CA LEU A 573 14.82 4.95 -26.58
C LEU A 573 15.71 4.35 -25.49
N GLU A 574 16.29 3.18 -25.73
CA GLU A 574 17.14 2.49 -24.75
C GLU A 574 18.51 3.16 -24.59
N GLU A 575 19.24 3.36 -25.70
CA GLU A 575 20.64 3.80 -25.68
C GLU A 575 20.81 5.32 -25.56
N PHE A 576 19.85 6.12 -26.07
CA PHE A 576 19.98 7.57 -26.10
C PHE A 576 19.05 8.30 -25.14
N LEU A 577 17.90 7.70 -24.79
CA LEU A 577 16.92 8.33 -23.90
C LEU A 577 16.90 7.71 -22.49
N GLY A 578 17.49 6.53 -22.30
CA GLY A 578 17.61 5.88 -20.99
C GLY A 578 16.47 4.94 -20.62
N TRP A 579 15.63 4.53 -21.58
CA TRP A 579 14.66 3.45 -21.32
C TRP A 579 15.34 2.10 -21.13
N ARG A 580 14.69 1.20 -20.38
CA ARG A 580 15.07 -0.19 -20.18
C ARG A 580 13.81 -1.04 -20.31
N PHE A 581 13.85 -2.00 -21.23
CA PHE A 581 12.77 -2.96 -21.46
C PHE A 581 13.21 -4.32 -20.92
N PHE A 582 12.78 -4.70 -19.71
CA PHE A 582 13.26 -5.90 -19.02
C PHE A 582 12.35 -7.10 -19.27
N ALA A 583 11.04 -6.92 -19.09
CA ALA A 583 10.00 -7.94 -19.25
C ALA A 583 8.70 -7.32 -19.77
N SER A 584 7.69 -8.13 -20.08
CA SER A 584 6.40 -7.63 -20.61
C SER A 584 5.67 -6.66 -19.68
N ASP A 585 5.92 -6.73 -18.37
CA ASP A 585 5.32 -5.88 -17.34
C ASP A 585 6.32 -4.94 -16.66
N THR A 586 7.60 -4.98 -17.05
CA THR A 586 8.68 -4.29 -16.36
C THR A 586 9.51 -3.45 -17.32
N GLU A 587 9.26 -2.14 -17.29
CA GLU A 587 10.00 -1.13 -18.05
C GLU A 587 10.35 0.05 -17.15
N VAL A 588 11.55 0.60 -17.29
CA VAL A 588 12.04 1.71 -16.47
C VAL A 588 12.70 2.75 -17.38
N CYS A 589 12.45 4.03 -17.13
CA CYS A 589 13.22 5.11 -17.74
C CYS A 589 14.17 5.67 -16.67
N LEU A 590 15.47 5.67 -16.95
CA LEU A 590 16.49 6.14 -16.03
C LEU A 590 16.42 7.66 -15.89
N ASP A 591 16.53 8.15 -14.66
CA ASP A 591 16.50 9.58 -14.37
C ASP A 591 17.72 10.30 -14.94
N SER A 592 17.48 11.47 -15.54
CA SER A 592 18.54 12.35 -16.07
C SER A 592 18.13 13.82 -16.03
N ASP A 593 19.03 14.70 -15.60
CA ASP A 593 18.76 16.15 -15.58
C ASP A 593 18.72 16.73 -16.99
N ALA A 594 19.62 16.26 -17.85
CA ALA A 594 19.74 16.75 -19.20
C ALA A 594 20.34 15.71 -20.13
N ILE A 595 19.67 15.50 -21.26
CA ILE A 595 20.15 14.70 -22.37
C ILE A 595 20.24 15.60 -23.60
N ASP A 596 21.41 15.69 -24.22
CA ASP A 596 21.58 16.30 -25.54
C ASP A 596 22.00 15.23 -26.55
N ILE A 597 21.18 15.09 -27.58
CA ILE A 597 21.40 14.14 -28.67
C ILE A 597 22.01 14.92 -29.84
N SER A 598 23.33 15.01 -29.85
CA SER A 598 24.10 15.74 -30.84
C SER A 598 25.25 14.90 -31.42
N GLY A 599 25.56 15.12 -32.69
CA GLY A 599 26.66 14.42 -33.37
C GLY A 599 26.45 12.92 -33.61
N VAL A 600 25.23 12.41 -33.42
CA VAL A 600 24.91 10.99 -33.61
C VAL A 600 25.09 10.59 -35.06
N ASN A 601 25.84 9.51 -35.28
CA ASN A 601 25.93 8.80 -36.55
C ASN A 601 26.20 7.33 -36.24
N TYR A 602 25.15 6.61 -35.87
CA TYR A 602 25.19 5.28 -35.32
C TYR A 602 24.51 4.29 -36.26
N THR A 603 25.15 3.16 -36.51
CA THR A 603 24.61 2.04 -37.30
C THR A 603 24.70 0.78 -36.45
N PHE A 604 23.60 0.06 -36.36
CA PHE A 604 23.51 -1.23 -35.69
C PHE A 604 23.19 -2.31 -36.71
N GLU A 605 23.85 -3.44 -36.55
CA GLU A 605 23.55 -4.67 -37.24
C GLU A 605 23.49 -5.79 -36.20
N HIS A 606 22.36 -6.45 -36.12
CA HIS A 606 22.18 -7.54 -35.17
C HIS A 606 23.01 -8.77 -35.58
N SER A 607 23.66 -9.41 -34.61
CA SER A 607 24.52 -10.60 -34.83
C SER A 607 23.80 -11.81 -35.45
N PHE A 608 22.46 -11.84 -35.40
CA PHE A 608 21.64 -12.96 -35.82
C PHE A 608 20.51 -12.49 -36.74
N LEU A 609 20.22 -13.27 -37.79
CA LEU A 609 19.11 -13.06 -38.71
C LEU A 609 17.77 -13.54 -38.13
N LEU A 610 17.72 -14.76 -37.59
CA LEU A 610 16.56 -15.30 -36.87
C LEU A 610 16.82 -15.23 -35.36
N ARG A 611 15.86 -14.68 -34.63
CA ARG A 611 15.91 -14.51 -33.18
C ARG A 611 14.56 -14.92 -32.64
N ASP A 612 14.53 -16.04 -31.93
CA ASP A 612 13.30 -16.56 -31.37
C ASP A 612 13.48 -17.11 -29.95
N ILE A 613 13.07 -16.32 -28.96
CA ILE A 613 12.97 -16.75 -27.57
C ILE A 613 11.59 -17.36 -27.35
N TYR A 614 11.56 -18.67 -27.10
CA TYR A 614 10.38 -19.45 -26.75
C TYR A 614 10.20 -19.44 -25.22
N ASP A 615 9.75 -18.30 -24.71
CA ASP A 615 9.37 -18.12 -23.30
C ASP A 615 8.00 -17.45 -23.25
N LEU A 616 7.19 -17.78 -22.24
CA LEU A 616 5.83 -17.27 -22.09
C LEU A 616 5.78 -15.74 -22.05
N ASP A 617 6.75 -15.09 -21.39
CA ASP A 617 6.83 -13.62 -21.34
C ASP A 617 7.14 -13.03 -22.73
N TYR A 618 8.02 -13.68 -23.49
CA TYR A 618 8.46 -13.25 -24.82
C TYR A 618 7.49 -13.61 -25.96
N PHE A 619 6.37 -14.26 -25.63
CA PHE A 619 5.22 -14.34 -26.53
C PHE A 619 4.39 -13.07 -26.54
N ASP A 620 4.54 -12.20 -25.53
CA ASP A 620 3.94 -10.87 -25.57
C ASP A 620 4.51 -10.05 -26.73
N LYS A 621 3.60 -9.41 -27.48
CA LYS A 621 3.96 -8.63 -28.67
C LYS A 621 4.82 -7.42 -28.30
N GLY A 622 4.59 -6.80 -27.15
CA GLY A 622 5.29 -5.60 -26.71
C GLY A 622 6.76 -5.87 -26.44
N ILE A 623 7.07 -6.79 -25.52
CA ILE A 623 8.47 -7.06 -25.15
C ILE A 623 9.25 -7.71 -26.31
N SER A 624 8.61 -8.60 -27.07
CA SER A 624 9.27 -9.31 -28.18
C SER A 624 9.84 -8.35 -29.23
N VAL A 625 9.09 -7.33 -29.65
CA VAL A 625 9.60 -6.35 -30.64
C VAL A 625 10.63 -5.39 -30.05
N LYS A 626 10.51 -5.05 -28.75
CA LYS A 626 11.49 -4.22 -28.03
C LYS A 626 12.85 -4.91 -27.90
N ARG A 627 12.86 -6.25 -27.87
CA ARG A 627 14.04 -7.12 -27.84
C ARG A 627 14.34 -7.79 -29.18
N TYR A 628 13.94 -7.11 -30.26
CA TYR A 628 14.22 -7.45 -31.65
C TYR A 628 13.84 -8.86 -32.10
N GLN A 629 12.97 -9.57 -31.37
CA GLN A 629 12.54 -10.91 -31.73
C GLN A 629 11.77 -10.90 -33.04
N ASN A 630 12.01 -11.92 -33.87
CA ASN A 630 11.40 -11.99 -35.19
C ASN A 630 10.88 -13.34 -35.65
N GLY A 631 11.11 -14.41 -34.91
CA GLY A 631 10.57 -15.73 -35.25
C GLY A 631 9.05 -15.89 -35.04
N ASP A 632 8.52 -16.99 -35.57
CA ASP A 632 7.10 -17.36 -35.60
C ASP A 632 6.66 -18.15 -34.34
N GLY A 633 7.47 -18.15 -33.27
CA GLY A 633 7.27 -18.92 -32.03
C GLY A 633 5.97 -18.65 -31.29
N LYS A 634 4.82 -19.09 -31.83
CA LYS A 634 3.45 -18.96 -31.31
C LYS A 634 2.95 -17.53 -31.08
N ARG A 635 3.70 -16.50 -31.50
CA ARG A 635 3.28 -15.09 -31.41
C ARG A 635 2.08 -14.82 -32.31
N ARG A 636 1.13 -14.01 -31.83
CA ARG A 636 -0.12 -13.71 -32.55
C ARG A 636 -0.26 -12.21 -32.80
N ASN A 637 -0.96 -11.85 -33.86
CA ASN A 637 -1.31 -10.46 -34.20
C ASN A 637 -0.09 -9.55 -34.38
N MET A 638 0.92 -10.03 -35.11
CA MET A 638 2.21 -9.34 -35.32
C MET A 638 2.20 -8.44 -36.56
N GLU A 639 1.13 -8.42 -37.34
CA GLU A 639 1.07 -7.73 -38.65
C GLU A 639 1.26 -6.21 -38.52
N ASP A 640 0.77 -5.60 -37.43
CA ASP A 640 0.91 -4.16 -37.18
C ASP A 640 2.31 -3.72 -36.74
N VAL A 641 3.18 -4.69 -36.40
CA VAL A 641 4.58 -4.49 -36.00
C VAL A 641 5.58 -5.14 -36.96
N GLY A 642 5.13 -5.56 -38.14
CA GLY A 642 6.02 -6.05 -39.22
C GLY A 642 6.07 -7.57 -39.40
N GLY A 643 5.12 -8.31 -38.83
CA GLY A 643 4.93 -9.75 -39.01
C GLY A 643 5.92 -10.61 -38.22
N VAL A 644 6.19 -11.81 -38.73
CA VAL A 644 7.14 -12.82 -38.22
C VAL A 644 7.95 -13.40 -39.38
N MET A 645 9.11 -14.00 -39.11
CA MET A 645 9.82 -14.84 -40.08
C MET A 645 9.11 -16.20 -40.14
N SER A 646 7.99 -16.23 -40.85
CA SER A 646 7.11 -17.40 -40.90
C SER A 646 7.70 -18.54 -41.73
N TYR A 647 7.32 -19.75 -41.39
CA TYR A 647 7.64 -20.95 -42.17
C TYR A 647 6.40 -21.80 -42.37
N CYS A 648 6.40 -22.63 -43.42
CA CYS A 648 5.31 -23.54 -43.72
C CYS A 648 5.80 -25.00 -43.83
N PRO A 649 4.95 -26.02 -43.61
CA PRO A 649 3.62 -25.93 -42.98
C PRO A 649 3.69 -25.36 -41.55
N ASN A 650 2.56 -24.89 -41.00
CA ASN A 650 2.52 -24.39 -39.62
C ASN A 650 2.89 -25.52 -38.65
N GLY A 651 4.11 -25.47 -38.11
CA GLY A 651 4.66 -26.48 -37.20
C GLY A 651 6.10 -26.86 -37.57
N ILE A 652 6.70 -27.65 -36.68
CA ILE A 652 8.00 -28.31 -36.87
C ILE A 652 7.77 -29.82 -37.00
N HIS A 653 8.82 -30.61 -37.19
CA HIS A 653 8.73 -32.07 -37.37
C HIS A 653 7.79 -32.47 -38.52
N THR A 654 8.19 -32.12 -39.75
CA THR A 654 7.25 -32.03 -40.88
C THR A 654 7.25 -33.23 -41.83
N PHE A 655 8.14 -34.21 -41.66
CA PHE A 655 8.19 -35.36 -42.58
C PHE A 655 6.84 -36.09 -42.71
N TRP A 656 6.15 -36.36 -41.61
CA TRP A 656 4.84 -37.03 -41.64
C TRP A 656 3.82 -36.25 -42.48
N ILE A 657 3.64 -34.95 -42.23
CA ILE A 657 2.65 -34.13 -42.94
C ILE A 657 3.05 -33.91 -44.42
N LEU A 658 4.35 -33.76 -44.71
CA LEU A 658 4.84 -33.66 -46.08
C LEU A 658 4.67 -34.99 -46.84
N ASN A 659 4.64 -36.12 -46.13
CA ASN A 659 4.42 -37.46 -46.70
C ASN A 659 2.93 -37.89 -46.74
N ASN A 660 1.98 -37.02 -46.35
CA ASN A 660 0.55 -37.35 -46.20
C ASN A 660 0.25 -38.46 -45.18
N GLU A 661 1.04 -38.55 -44.11
CA GLU A 661 0.69 -39.41 -42.97
C GLU A 661 -0.38 -38.73 -42.11
N GLU A 662 -1.25 -39.52 -41.47
CA GLU A 662 -2.35 -38.97 -40.64
C GLU A 662 -1.86 -38.46 -39.28
N SER A 663 -0.75 -38.98 -38.79
CA SER A 663 -0.11 -38.60 -37.54
C SER A 663 1.39 -38.79 -37.63
N GLU A 664 2.12 -38.13 -36.73
CA GLU A 664 3.55 -38.30 -36.59
C GLU A 664 3.93 -39.75 -36.23
N GLY A 665 4.91 -40.31 -36.94
CA GLY A 665 5.40 -41.68 -36.79
C GLY A 665 6.91 -41.76 -36.98
N ASP A 666 7.40 -42.96 -37.33
CA ASP A 666 8.83 -43.18 -37.65
C ASP A 666 9.24 -42.36 -38.88
N GLN A 667 10.55 -42.16 -39.08
CA GLN A 667 11.00 -41.42 -40.26
C GLN A 667 10.64 -42.18 -41.56
N PRO A 668 10.11 -41.51 -42.59
CA PRO A 668 9.85 -42.14 -43.88
C PRO A 668 11.17 -42.52 -44.59
N CYS A 669 11.08 -43.44 -45.56
CA CYS A 669 12.24 -43.81 -46.37
C CYS A 669 12.62 -42.69 -47.33
N LEU A 670 13.71 -41.99 -47.05
CA LEU A 670 14.19 -40.88 -47.90
C LEU A 670 14.78 -41.35 -49.23
N ASN A 671 14.99 -42.65 -49.45
CA ASN A 671 15.37 -43.20 -50.76
C ASN A 671 14.18 -43.60 -51.64
N ASP A 672 12.97 -43.65 -51.09
CA ASP A 672 11.79 -43.98 -51.89
C ASP A 672 11.41 -42.79 -52.79
N THR A 673 11.53 -42.99 -54.10
CA THR A 673 11.20 -41.97 -55.12
C THR A 673 9.74 -41.49 -55.04
N THR A 674 8.81 -42.33 -54.57
CA THR A 674 7.40 -41.97 -54.37
C THR A 674 7.24 -41.04 -53.19
N VAL A 675 7.95 -41.30 -52.09
CA VAL A 675 8.00 -40.43 -50.90
C VAL A 675 8.58 -39.07 -51.28
N ARG A 676 9.77 -39.03 -51.91
CA ARG A 676 10.40 -37.77 -52.37
C ARG A 676 9.47 -36.96 -53.29
N ALA A 677 8.82 -37.63 -54.26
CA ALA A 677 7.89 -36.96 -55.17
C ALA A 677 6.65 -36.39 -54.46
N THR A 678 6.15 -37.10 -53.44
CA THR A 678 5.01 -36.67 -52.61
C THR A 678 5.37 -35.45 -51.77
N MET A 679 6.48 -35.50 -51.04
CA MET A 679 6.98 -34.39 -50.24
C MET A 679 7.18 -33.13 -51.08
N ARG A 680 7.87 -33.22 -52.23
CA ARG A 680 8.05 -32.10 -53.15
C ARG A 680 6.73 -31.48 -53.61
N LYS A 681 5.76 -32.31 -54.00
CA LYS A 681 4.43 -31.83 -54.42
C LYS A 681 3.75 -31.06 -53.30
N ASN A 682 3.80 -31.61 -52.08
CA ASN A 682 3.15 -31.02 -50.91
C ASN A 682 3.83 -29.72 -50.46
N ILE A 683 5.17 -29.66 -50.47
CA ILE A 683 5.97 -28.45 -50.22
C ILE A 683 5.51 -27.30 -51.11
N ARG A 684 5.43 -27.52 -52.43
CA ARG A 684 4.94 -26.51 -53.38
C ARG A 684 3.50 -26.07 -53.06
N ALA A 685 2.63 -27.00 -52.71
CA ALA A 685 1.24 -26.71 -52.34
C ALA A 685 1.12 -25.95 -51.01
N PHE A 686 2.04 -26.13 -50.06
CA PHE A 686 2.11 -25.31 -48.85
C PHE A 686 2.58 -23.90 -49.17
N LEU A 687 3.63 -23.74 -49.98
CA LEU A 687 4.11 -22.43 -50.42
C LEU A 687 3.09 -21.68 -51.27
N ASP A 688 2.33 -22.36 -52.13
CA ASP A 688 1.23 -21.73 -52.89
C ASP A 688 0.13 -21.16 -51.97
N ARG A 689 -0.10 -21.80 -50.81
CA ARG A 689 -1.07 -21.36 -49.80
C ARG A 689 -0.50 -20.29 -48.86
N ASN A 690 0.82 -20.21 -48.74
CA ASN A 690 1.53 -19.31 -47.83
C ASN A 690 2.63 -18.56 -48.61
N PRO A 691 2.26 -17.66 -49.54
CA PRO A 691 3.22 -17.04 -50.46
C PRO A 691 4.24 -16.11 -49.77
N ASP A 692 3.97 -15.68 -48.54
CA ASP A 692 4.83 -14.80 -47.74
C ASP A 692 5.76 -15.57 -46.79
N SER A 693 5.77 -16.90 -46.82
CA SER A 693 6.66 -17.72 -45.98
C SER A 693 8.13 -17.46 -46.29
N TRP A 694 8.91 -17.21 -45.24
CA TRP A 694 10.35 -17.06 -45.32
C TRP A 694 11.06 -18.40 -45.58
N ALA A 695 10.53 -19.49 -45.00
CA ALA A 695 11.08 -20.83 -45.17
C ALA A 695 10.00 -21.91 -45.34
N VAL A 696 10.42 -23.06 -45.85
CA VAL A 696 9.68 -24.32 -45.75
C VAL A 696 10.44 -25.28 -44.84
N HIS A 697 9.74 -25.81 -43.84
CA HIS A 697 10.32 -26.75 -42.88
C HIS A 697 10.24 -28.17 -43.46
N VAL A 698 11.40 -28.81 -43.66
CA VAL A 698 11.59 -30.17 -44.21
C VAL A 698 12.45 -30.94 -43.21
N SER A 699 11.85 -31.36 -42.10
CA SER A 699 12.60 -31.90 -40.96
C SER A 699 12.06 -33.24 -40.46
N GLN A 700 12.97 -34.00 -39.84
CA GLN A 700 12.67 -35.25 -39.16
C GLN A 700 11.51 -35.14 -38.16
N ASN A 701 10.72 -36.22 -38.06
CA ASN A 701 9.73 -36.43 -37.00
C ASN A 701 10.43 -36.55 -35.62
N ASP A 702 9.71 -36.30 -34.54
CA ASP A 702 10.24 -36.20 -33.18
C ASP A 702 10.49 -37.56 -32.52
N ASN A 703 11.47 -38.30 -33.05
CA ASN A 703 11.95 -39.55 -32.49
C ASN A 703 13.30 -39.98 -33.09
N ILE A 704 13.92 -40.96 -32.44
CA ILE A 704 15.23 -41.52 -32.82
C ILE A 704 15.18 -42.61 -33.92
N ARG A 705 14.00 -42.94 -34.47
CA ARG A 705 13.82 -44.13 -35.31
C ARG A 705 13.82 -43.79 -36.79
N TYR A 706 14.93 -44.03 -37.48
CA TYR A 706 15.09 -43.79 -38.92
C TYR A 706 15.06 -45.07 -39.76
N CYS A 707 14.84 -44.93 -41.07
CA CYS A 707 14.78 -46.05 -42.00
C CYS A 707 16.15 -46.73 -42.16
N THR A 708 16.18 -48.05 -42.01
CA THR A 708 17.39 -48.89 -42.09
C THR A 708 17.37 -49.86 -43.28
N CYS A 709 16.62 -49.54 -44.34
CA CYS A 709 16.65 -50.34 -45.57
C CYS A 709 18.06 -50.31 -46.21
N SER A 710 18.34 -51.25 -47.12
CA SER A 710 19.68 -51.39 -47.70
C SER A 710 20.20 -50.14 -48.40
N GLU A 711 19.31 -49.35 -49.01
CA GLU A 711 19.67 -48.09 -49.68
C GLU A 711 19.97 -46.98 -48.67
N CYS A 712 19.10 -46.76 -47.68
CA CYS A 712 19.35 -45.80 -46.60
C CYS A 712 20.63 -46.15 -45.81
N MET A 713 20.89 -47.43 -45.56
CA MET A 713 22.13 -47.85 -44.91
C MET A 713 23.36 -47.64 -45.79
N ALA A 714 23.23 -47.75 -47.12
CA ALA A 714 24.32 -47.44 -48.04
C ALA A 714 24.67 -45.94 -47.99
N ASP A 715 23.66 -45.06 -47.98
CA ASP A 715 23.85 -43.62 -47.84
C ASP A 715 24.47 -43.25 -46.49
N ILE A 716 23.95 -43.82 -45.40
CA ILE A 716 24.49 -43.59 -44.05
C ILE A 716 25.97 -43.98 -43.99
N ASN A 717 26.36 -45.10 -44.60
CA ASN A 717 27.76 -45.51 -44.66
C ASN A 717 28.62 -44.59 -45.54
N TYR A 718 28.05 -44.04 -46.62
CA TYR A 718 28.75 -43.14 -47.54
C TYR A 718 28.98 -41.74 -46.94
N TYR A 719 27.95 -41.19 -46.30
CA TYR A 719 28.00 -39.88 -45.66
C TYR A 719 28.58 -39.95 -44.23
N GLY A 720 28.61 -41.13 -43.62
CA GLY A 720 29.05 -41.34 -42.23
C GLY A 720 28.02 -40.92 -41.17
N SER A 721 26.83 -40.46 -41.58
CA SER A 721 25.76 -39.99 -40.69
C SER A 721 24.38 -40.12 -41.36
N PRO A 722 23.30 -40.44 -40.61
CA PRO A 722 21.92 -40.33 -41.08
C PRO A 722 21.51 -38.93 -41.55
N ALA A 723 22.20 -37.88 -41.10
CA ALA A 723 21.97 -36.52 -41.56
C ALA A 723 22.26 -36.35 -43.06
N GLY A 724 23.14 -37.18 -43.64
CA GLY A 724 23.51 -37.09 -45.06
C GLY A 724 22.31 -37.20 -46.00
N SER A 725 21.42 -38.19 -45.76
CA SER A 725 20.20 -38.37 -46.55
C SER A 725 19.18 -37.23 -46.35
N ILE A 726 19.17 -36.59 -45.17
CA ILE A 726 18.32 -35.42 -44.89
C ILE A 726 18.81 -34.22 -45.69
N ILE A 727 20.12 -33.93 -45.66
CA ILE A 727 20.72 -32.82 -46.41
C ILE A 727 20.62 -33.06 -47.91
N GLU A 728 20.79 -34.29 -48.39
CA GLU A 728 20.58 -34.63 -49.80
C GLU A 728 19.13 -34.30 -50.25
N LEU A 729 18.13 -34.69 -49.46
CA LEU A 729 16.73 -34.33 -49.73
C LEU A 729 16.54 -32.81 -49.75
N CYS A 730 17.09 -32.10 -48.75
CA CYS A 730 16.93 -30.65 -48.63
C CYS A 730 17.59 -29.91 -49.80
N ASN A 731 18.79 -30.32 -50.20
CA ASN A 731 19.49 -29.79 -51.38
C ASN A 731 18.65 -30.00 -52.65
N TRP A 732 18.13 -31.22 -52.83
CA TRP A 732 17.29 -31.54 -53.98
C TRP A 732 15.99 -30.70 -54.03
N ILE A 733 15.37 -30.46 -52.87
CA ILE A 733 14.21 -29.57 -52.77
C ILE A 733 14.61 -28.11 -53.06
N ALA A 734 15.75 -27.64 -52.58
CA ALA A 734 16.19 -26.27 -52.80
C ALA A 734 16.44 -25.98 -54.30
N GLU A 735 17.12 -26.90 -55.01
CA GLU A 735 17.30 -26.83 -56.47
C GLU A 735 15.96 -26.82 -57.23
N ASP A 736 15.00 -27.61 -56.75
CA ASP A 736 13.65 -27.67 -57.31
C ASP A 736 12.91 -26.33 -57.13
N LEU A 737 12.98 -25.72 -55.95
CA LEU A 737 12.33 -24.43 -55.65
C LEU A 737 12.96 -23.26 -56.41
N GLU A 738 14.29 -23.28 -56.61
CA GLU A 738 15.00 -22.25 -57.39
C GLU A 738 14.56 -22.21 -58.86
N THR A 739 14.21 -23.37 -59.43
CA THR A 739 13.84 -23.48 -60.85
C THR A 739 12.33 -23.51 -61.08
N TYR A 740 11.53 -23.89 -60.07
CA TYR A 740 10.09 -24.06 -60.21
C TYR A 740 9.37 -22.77 -60.61
N ASN A 741 8.52 -22.88 -61.64
CA ASN A 741 7.67 -21.80 -62.14
C ASN A 741 8.42 -20.47 -62.39
N GLY A 742 9.61 -20.55 -63.00
CA GLY A 742 10.43 -19.38 -63.29
C GLY A 742 11.14 -18.80 -62.05
N GLY A 743 11.43 -19.63 -61.05
CA GLY A 743 12.07 -19.21 -59.80
C GLY A 743 11.13 -18.48 -58.86
N LYS A 744 9.85 -18.88 -58.84
CA LYS A 744 8.84 -18.32 -57.93
C LYS A 744 9.28 -18.39 -56.46
N TYR A 745 10.03 -19.43 -56.09
CA TYR A 745 10.45 -19.73 -54.71
C TYR A 745 11.96 -19.69 -54.51
N LYS A 746 12.70 -19.01 -55.39
CA LYS A 746 14.18 -18.96 -55.34
C LYS A 746 14.75 -18.30 -54.08
N ASP A 747 13.95 -17.48 -53.40
CA ASP A 747 14.32 -16.74 -52.19
C ASP A 747 13.75 -17.40 -50.91
N VAL A 748 13.12 -18.58 -51.03
CA VAL A 748 12.57 -19.35 -49.89
C VAL A 748 13.63 -20.33 -49.40
N TYR A 749 13.86 -20.32 -48.10
CA TYR A 749 14.79 -21.24 -47.46
C TYR A 749 14.17 -22.62 -47.21
N VAL A 750 14.97 -23.68 -47.33
CA VAL A 750 14.61 -25.05 -46.94
C VAL A 750 15.25 -25.36 -45.61
N MET A 751 14.45 -25.48 -44.57
CA MET A 751 14.89 -25.56 -43.18
C MET A 751 14.77 -26.98 -42.65
N THR A 752 15.79 -27.47 -41.95
CA THR A 752 15.80 -28.82 -41.35
C THR A 752 16.49 -28.84 -40.00
N PHE A 753 16.37 -29.96 -39.28
CA PHE A 753 17.00 -30.15 -37.97
C PHE A 753 18.23 -31.06 -38.04
N ALA A 754 19.14 -30.86 -37.08
CA ALA A 754 20.21 -31.79 -36.72
C ALA A 754 20.18 -32.02 -35.21
N TYR A 755 19.70 -33.19 -34.77
CA TYR A 755 19.68 -33.58 -33.36
C TYR A 755 19.53 -35.10 -33.18
N GLN A 756 19.93 -35.60 -32.02
CA GLN A 756 19.91 -37.03 -31.67
C GLN A 756 20.56 -37.90 -32.76
N TYR A 757 19.76 -38.63 -33.56
CA TYR A 757 20.27 -39.56 -34.57
C TYR A 757 20.89 -38.86 -35.80
N SER A 758 20.57 -37.58 -36.03
CA SER A 758 21.09 -36.76 -37.13
C SER A 758 22.09 -35.69 -36.67
N LEU A 759 22.56 -35.77 -35.43
CA LEU A 759 23.45 -34.76 -34.85
C LEU A 759 24.83 -34.73 -35.54
N ASP A 760 25.37 -35.90 -35.87
CA ASP A 760 26.69 -36.02 -36.51
C ASP A 760 26.68 -35.37 -37.90
N CYS A 761 27.62 -34.46 -38.12
CA CYS A 761 27.75 -33.77 -39.40
C CYS A 761 28.13 -34.77 -40.51
N PRO A 762 27.37 -34.81 -41.63
CA PRO A 762 27.68 -35.73 -42.72
C PRO A 762 28.93 -35.28 -43.47
N SER A 763 29.72 -36.25 -43.91
CA SER A 763 30.85 -36.06 -44.83
C SER A 763 30.39 -36.12 -46.29
N ASN A 764 31.22 -35.69 -47.23
CA ASN A 764 30.99 -35.81 -48.68
C ASN A 764 29.75 -35.08 -49.23
N ILE A 765 29.18 -34.12 -48.48
CA ILE A 765 28.07 -33.28 -48.90
C ILE A 765 28.25 -31.86 -48.34
N VAL A 766 27.74 -30.86 -49.07
CA VAL A 766 27.66 -29.46 -48.64
C VAL A 766 26.20 -29.03 -48.80
N CYS A 767 25.69 -28.23 -47.87
CA CYS A 767 24.35 -27.70 -47.94
C CYS A 767 24.24 -26.71 -49.12
N HIS A 768 23.12 -26.76 -49.83
CA HIS A 768 22.77 -25.76 -50.82
C HIS A 768 22.67 -24.37 -50.15
N PRO A 769 22.99 -23.25 -50.84
CA PRO A 769 22.92 -21.91 -50.23
C PRO A 769 21.54 -21.49 -49.68
N GLN A 770 20.47 -22.16 -50.11
CA GLN A 770 19.09 -21.98 -49.59
C GLN A 770 18.71 -22.98 -48.50
N VAL A 771 19.61 -23.87 -48.08
CA VAL A 771 19.34 -24.85 -47.00
C VAL A 771 19.81 -24.29 -45.67
N MET A 772 18.92 -24.32 -44.68
CA MET A 772 19.17 -23.92 -43.30
C MET A 772 19.17 -25.13 -42.39
N VAL A 773 20.18 -25.25 -41.56
CA VAL A 773 20.26 -26.32 -40.55
C VAL A 773 20.11 -25.71 -39.17
N GLN A 774 19.09 -26.15 -38.45
CA GLN A 774 18.89 -25.87 -37.03
C GLN A 774 19.44 -27.02 -36.19
N PHE A 775 20.57 -26.80 -35.54
CA PHE A 775 21.26 -27.76 -34.71
C PHE A 775 20.74 -27.67 -33.27
N ALA A 776 20.17 -28.76 -32.73
CA ALA A 776 19.59 -28.74 -31.39
C ALA A 776 20.54 -29.35 -30.35
N ILE A 777 20.88 -28.55 -29.33
CA ILE A 777 21.79 -28.95 -28.25
C ILE A 777 21.03 -29.52 -27.04
N ILE A 778 20.49 -30.72 -27.21
CA ILE A 778 19.67 -31.40 -26.17
C ILE A 778 20.53 -32.12 -25.12
N ASP A 779 21.54 -32.86 -25.57
CA ASP A 779 22.35 -33.77 -24.74
C ASP A 779 23.73 -33.16 -24.44
N ILE A 780 23.75 -31.92 -23.93
CA ILE A 780 24.98 -31.16 -23.65
C ILE A 780 25.12 -30.80 -22.17
N CYS A 781 26.31 -30.31 -21.80
CA CYS A 781 26.53 -29.68 -20.51
C CYS A 781 26.12 -28.20 -20.54
N HIS A 782 25.22 -27.81 -19.65
CA HIS A 782 24.82 -26.42 -19.46
C HIS A 782 25.62 -25.70 -18.35
N GLN A 783 26.44 -26.43 -17.59
CA GLN A 783 27.32 -25.88 -16.55
C GLN A 783 28.62 -25.31 -17.11
N HIS A 784 29.21 -26.01 -18.07
CA HIS A 784 30.52 -25.68 -18.64
C HIS A 784 30.34 -24.98 -19.98
N ALA A 785 31.28 -24.11 -20.35
CA ALA A 785 31.26 -23.47 -21.67
C ALA A 785 31.30 -24.53 -22.79
N LEU A 786 30.74 -24.22 -23.95
CA LEU A 786 30.79 -25.08 -25.14
C LEU A 786 32.24 -25.36 -25.58
N THR A 787 33.12 -24.41 -25.30
CA THR A 787 34.55 -24.38 -25.61
C THR A 787 35.43 -25.07 -24.57
N ASP A 788 34.87 -25.54 -23.46
CA ASP A 788 35.64 -26.17 -22.39
C ASP A 788 36.19 -27.55 -22.84
N PRO A 789 37.52 -27.69 -23.00
CA PRO A 789 38.13 -28.95 -23.44
C PRO A 789 38.05 -30.07 -22.39
N GLU A 790 37.85 -29.73 -21.12
CA GLU A 790 37.77 -30.70 -20.03
C GLU A 790 36.34 -31.28 -19.89
N CYS A 791 35.34 -30.61 -20.48
CA CYS A 791 33.96 -31.10 -20.55
C CYS A 791 33.83 -32.24 -21.57
N THR A 792 34.30 -33.42 -21.18
CA THR A 792 34.36 -34.64 -22.01
C THR A 792 33.29 -35.68 -21.66
N HIS A 793 32.52 -35.43 -20.60
CA HIS A 793 31.42 -36.30 -20.17
C HIS A 793 30.09 -35.56 -20.37
N GLY A 794 29.20 -36.10 -21.21
CA GLY A 794 27.82 -35.63 -21.25
C GLY A 794 27.03 -36.19 -20.07
N ASN A 795 25.79 -35.73 -19.89
CA ASN A 795 25.12 -35.84 -18.60
C ASN A 795 23.63 -36.20 -18.65
N SER A 796 23.04 -36.65 -19.76
CA SER A 796 21.62 -36.98 -19.71
C SER A 796 21.37 -38.29 -18.92
N GLU A 797 20.31 -38.30 -18.10
CA GLU A 797 19.73 -39.52 -17.50
C GLU A 797 19.36 -40.59 -18.56
N ALA A 798 19.43 -40.25 -19.86
CA ALA A 798 19.39 -41.19 -20.98
C ALA A 798 20.52 -42.24 -20.95
N LEU A 799 21.53 -42.07 -20.06
CA LEU A 799 22.39 -43.16 -19.57
C LEU A 799 21.60 -44.42 -19.15
N LEU A 800 20.33 -44.30 -18.75
CA LEU A 800 19.47 -45.42 -18.36
C LEU A 800 18.71 -46.07 -19.53
N SER A 801 18.54 -45.39 -20.67
CA SER A 801 17.82 -45.94 -21.84
C SER A 801 18.74 -46.56 -22.89
N GLY A 802 20.04 -46.22 -22.90
CA GLY A 802 21.05 -46.82 -23.78
C GLY A 802 20.85 -46.52 -25.28
N THR A 803 19.97 -45.58 -25.62
CA THR A 803 19.54 -45.29 -27.00
C THR A 803 20.14 -44.02 -27.59
N ILE A 804 20.83 -43.18 -26.82
CA ILE A 804 21.38 -41.89 -27.24
C ILE A 804 22.87 -41.81 -26.87
N LYS A 805 23.71 -41.32 -27.79
CA LYS A 805 25.14 -41.06 -27.53
C LYS A 805 25.28 -39.78 -26.73
N VAL A 806 25.60 -39.92 -25.44
CA VAL A 806 25.86 -38.81 -24.51
C VAL A 806 27.24 -38.20 -24.82
N ARG A 807 27.33 -36.87 -24.97
CA ARG A 807 28.56 -36.15 -25.36
C ARG A 807 28.84 -35.01 -24.40
N GLY A 808 30.12 -34.84 -24.05
CA GLY A 808 30.57 -33.60 -23.41
C GLY A 808 30.60 -32.44 -24.42
N ASN A 809 30.67 -31.21 -23.91
CA ASN A 809 30.68 -30.02 -24.76
C ASN A 809 31.84 -30.00 -25.76
N ALA A 810 33.00 -30.53 -25.38
CA ALA A 810 34.16 -30.65 -26.27
C ALA A 810 33.86 -31.45 -27.55
N GLU A 811 33.04 -32.51 -27.49
CA GLU A 811 32.62 -33.26 -28.69
C GLU A 811 31.54 -32.53 -29.49
N VAL A 812 30.62 -31.84 -28.80
CA VAL A 812 29.50 -31.15 -29.45
C VAL A 812 29.99 -29.96 -30.25
N ILE A 813 30.95 -29.20 -29.70
CA ILE A 813 31.49 -28.03 -30.39
C ILE A 813 32.25 -28.41 -31.67
N GLU A 814 32.94 -29.57 -31.68
CA GLU A 814 33.55 -30.10 -32.90
C GLU A 814 32.50 -30.39 -33.99
N GLU A 815 31.33 -30.93 -33.62
CA GLU A 815 30.24 -31.15 -34.58
C GLU A 815 29.66 -29.83 -35.08
N ILE A 816 29.45 -28.85 -34.21
CA ILE A 816 29.00 -27.50 -34.60
C ILE A 816 29.99 -26.89 -35.61
N GLU A 817 31.29 -26.96 -35.34
CA GLU A 817 32.32 -26.46 -36.26
C GLU A 817 32.33 -27.19 -37.62
N LYS A 818 32.04 -28.50 -37.63
CA LYS A 818 31.89 -29.26 -38.89
C LYS A 818 30.65 -28.80 -39.65
N TRP A 819 29.52 -28.63 -38.97
CA TRP A 819 28.28 -28.13 -39.57
C TRP A 819 28.44 -26.73 -40.15
N CYS A 820 29.06 -25.80 -39.43
CA CYS A 820 29.35 -24.44 -39.91
C CYS A 820 30.25 -24.42 -41.17
N LYS A 821 31.08 -25.45 -41.38
CA LYS A 821 31.91 -25.57 -42.60
C LYS A 821 31.15 -26.01 -43.84
N ILE A 822 30.04 -26.73 -43.67
CA ILE A 822 29.25 -27.27 -44.78
C ILE A 822 27.91 -26.54 -45.00
N CYS A 823 27.55 -25.59 -44.12
CA CYS A 823 26.28 -24.87 -44.18
C CYS A 823 26.49 -23.38 -43.88
N ASP A 824 26.23 -22.52 -44.87
CA ASP A 824 26.30 -21.06 -44.71
C ASP A 824 25.18 -20.49 -43.82
N HIS A 825 24.10 -21.25 -43.65
CA HIS A 825 22.90 -20.91 -42.90
C HIS A 825 22.70 -21.87 -41.72
N PHE A 826 23.67 -21.87 -40.82
CA PHE A 826 23.64 -22.61 -39.56
C PHE A 826 22.90 -21.82 -38.47
N TYR A 827 22.03 -22.49 -37.73
CA TYR A 827 21.23 -21.93 -36.65
C TYR A 827 21.27 -22.87 -35.44
N LEU A 828 21.14 -22.31 -34.24
CA LEU A 828 21.11 -23.09 -33.00
C LEU A 828 19.68 -23.22 -32.47
N TRP A 829 19.31 -24.39 -31.98
CA TRP A 829 18.18 -24.57 -31.07
C TRP A 829 18.72 -24.94 -29.69
N ASP A 830 18.59 -24.00 -28.77
CA ASP A 830 19.13 -24.04 -27.42
C ASP A 830 17.99 -24.11 -26.40
N TYR A 831 18.30 -24.66 -25.23
CA TYR A 831 17.34 -25.04 -24.20
C TYR A 831 17.73 -24.41 -22.86
N ALA A 832 16.77 -23.75 -22.23
CA ALA A 832 17.00 -22.80 -21.14
C ALA A 832 16.65 -23.32 -19.75
N MET A 833 16.08 -24.52 -19.65
CA MET A 833 15.39 -24.97 -18.44
C MET A 833 15.38 -26.49 -18.31
N ASN A 834 14.89 -27.01 -17.18
CA ASN A 834 14.82 -28.43 -16.93
C ASN A 834 13.44 -28.99 -17.28
N PHE A 835 13.32 -29.62 -18.45
CA PHE A 835 12.03 -30.07 -18.98
C PHE A 835 11.45 -31.27 -18.22
N ARG A 836 12.24 -31.94 -17.38
CA ARG A 836 11.77 -33.00 -16.48
C ARG A 836 11.46 -32.52 -15.07
N TYR A 837 12.14 -31.46 -14.63
CA TYR A 837 12.06 -30.90 -13.28
C TYR A 837 11.84 -29.38 -13.36
N TYR A 838 10.65 -28.95 -13.83
CA TYR A 838 10.33 -27.55 -14.20
C TYR A 838 10.61 -26.49 -13.12
N TYR A 839 10.53 -26.87 -11.85
CA TYR A 839 10.75 -25.98 -10.69
C TYR A 839 12.18 -26.08 -10.15
N SER A 840 13.04 -26.88 -10.74
CA SER A 840 14.46 -26.87 -10.42
C SER A 840 15.10 -25.63 -11.04
N PRO A 841 15.89 -24.85 -10.29
CA PRO A 841 16.74 -23.84 -10.89
C PRO A 841 17.68 -24.42 -11.94
N MET A 842 18.01 -23.60 -12.94
CA MET A 842 18.99 -23.92 -13.98
C MET A 842 20.17 -22.94 -13.90
N PRO A 843 21.26 -23.28 -13.18
CA PRO A 843 22.41 -22.41 -12.93
C PRO A 843 23.38 -22.41 -14.11
N ASN A 844 22.97 -21.85 -15.24
CA ASN A 844 23.77 -21.82 -16.46
C ASN A 844 24.10 -20.40 -16.92
N PHE A 845 24.01 -19.41 -16.03
CA PHE A 845 24.14 -18.00 -16.40
C PHE A 845 25.59 -17.60 -16.73
N ASP A 846 26.59 -18.26 -16.16
CA ASP A 846 28.00 -17.85 -16.32
C ASP A 846 28.55 -18.21 -17.71
N VAL A 847 27.94 -19.19 -18.40
CA VAL A 847 28.41 -19.66 -19.69
C VAL A 847 27.70 -19.02 -20.88
N LEU A 848 26.57 -18.32 -20.67
CA LEU A 848 25.74 -17.80 -21.77
C LEU A 848 26.52 -16.84 -22.67
N LEU A 849 27.23 -15.87 -22.08
CA LEU A 849 27.95 -14.85 -22.83
C LEU A 849 29.06 -15.48 -23.69
N GLU A 850 29.89 -16.36 -23.11
CA GLU A 850 30.97 -17.02 -23.84
C GLU A 850 30.42 -17.91 -24.97
N ASN A 851 29.39 -18.71 -24.68
CA ASN A 851 28.79 -19.63 -25.64
C ASN A 851 28.27 -18.90 -26.88
N TYR A 852 27.43 -17.87 -26.68
CA TYR A 852 26.85 -17.12 -27.79
C TYR A 852 27.89 -16.30 -28.55
N ARG A 853 28.89 -15.73 -27.85
CA ARG A 853 30.02 -15.06 -28.51
C ARG A 853 30.78 -16.03 -29.43
N TYR A 854 31.03 -17.25 -28.96
CA TYR A 854 31.72 -18.25 -29.77
C TYR A 854 30.88 -18.70 -30.96
N LEU A 855 29.57 -18.92 -30.78
CA LEU A 855 28.64 -19.29 -31.86
C LEU A 855 28.57 -18.22 -32.95
N ILE A 856 28.53 -16.93 -32.58
CA ILE A 856 28.57 -15.81 -33.52
C ILE A 856 29.89 -15.82 -34.30
N LYS A 857 31.02 -16.05 -33.62
CA LYS A 857 32.34 -16.15 -34.25
C LYS A 857 32.44 -17.30 -35.26
N LEU A 858 31.74 -18.42 -35.02
CA LEU A 858 31.64 -19.54 -35.96
C LEU A 858 30.76 -19.25 -37.18
N GLY A 859 30.02 -18.13 -37.18
CA GLY A 859 29.11 -17.75 -38.27
C GLY A 859 27.69 -18.28 -38.09
N CYS A 860 27.29 -18.66 -36.87
CA CYS A 860 25.89 -18.98 -36.57
C CYS A 860 25.00 -17.78 -36.90
N ARG A 861 23.94 -18.00 -37.71
CA ARG A 861 23.08 -16.95 -38.27
C ARG A 861 21.75 -16.79 -37.57
N GLY A 862 21.46 -17.59 -36.56
CA GLY A 862 20.32 -17.34 -35.69
C GLY A 862 20.13 -18.40 -34.64
N PHE A 863 19.17 -18.16 -33.77
CA PHE A 863 18.90 -19.04 -32.64
C PHE A 863 17.42 -19.15 -32.35
N ILE A 864 17.06 -20.29 -31.77
CA ILE A 864 15.84 -20.50 -31.01
C ILE A 864 16.24 -20.85 -29.59
N TYR A 865 15.70 -20.13 -28.61
CA TYR A 865 16.00 -20.32 -27.19
C TYR A 865 14.75 -20.79 -26.46
N GLN A 866 14.64 -22.10 -26.20
CA GLN A 866 13.44 -22.72 -25.66
C GLN A 866 13.45 -22.76 -24.13
N SER A 867 12.45 -22.12 -23.53
CA SER A 867 12.22 -21.96 -22.09
C SER A 867 10.77 -22.38 -21.74
N ASN A 868 10.23 -21.88 -20.64
CA ASN A 868 8.89 -22.18 -20.17
C ASN A 868 7.85 -21.46 -21.01
N VAL A 869 7.09 -22.22 -21.80
CA VAL A 869 6.03 -21.69 -22.65
C VAL A 869 4.63 -22.09 -22.16
N GLN A 870 4.56 -22.89 -21.10
CA GLN A 870 3.34 -23.56 -20.63
C GLN A 870 2.76 -22.89 -19.38
N ALA A 871 3.60 -22.29 -18.54
CA ALA A 871 3.20 -21.56 -17.34
C ALA A 871 4.18 -20.41 -17.02
N PRO A 872 3.83 -19.47 -16.13
CA PRO A 872 4.78 -18.46 -15.67
C PRO A 872 6.06 -19.12 -15.12
N SER A 873 7.24 -18.57 -15.42
CA SER A 873 8.49 -19.20 -14.99
C SER A 873 8.61 -19.22 -13.47
N ALA A 874 8.85 -20.41 -12.92
CA ALA A 874 9.09 -20.63 -11.49
C ALA A 874 10.54 -20.36 -11.06
N GLU A 875 11.45 -20.18 -12.03
CA GLU A 875 12.86 -19.91 -11.85
C GLU A 875 13.27 -18.62 -12.59
N PHE A 876 14.55 -18.39 -12.87
CA PHE A 876 15.07 -17.18 -13.51
C PHE A 876 14.86 -17.15 -15.05
N GLY A 877 13.78 -17.74 -15.57
CA GLY A 877 13.55 -17.86 -17.02
C GLY A 877 13.39 -16.52 -17.76
N VAL A 878 12.71 -15.56 -17.14
CA VAL A 878 12.53 -14.22 -17.72
C VAL A 878 13.86 -13.44 -17.76
N LEU A 879 14.67 -13.54 -16.69
CA LEU A 879 16.03 -13.00 -16.65
C LEU A 879 16.88 -13.61 -17.76
N ARG A 880 16.84 -14.94 -17.93
CA ARG A 880 17.62 -15.62 -18.97
C ARG A 880 17.23 -15.17 -20.37
N SER A 881 15.93 -15.00 -20.62
CA SER A 881 15.41 -14.45 -21.88
C SER A 881 15.92 -13.03 -22.15
N TYR A 882 15.90 -12.17 -21.13
CA TYR A 882 16.46 -10.82 -21.20
C TYR A 882 17.97 -10.85 -21.50
N LEU A 883 18.74 -11.68 -20.81
CA LEU A 883 20.19 -11.77 -21.02
C LEU A 883 20.54 -12.28 -22.41
N ILE A 884 19.86 -13.32 -22.91
CA ILE A 884 20.07 -13.78 -24.29
C ILE A 884 19.79 -12.66 -25.28
N ALA A 885 18.70 -11.90 -25.12
CA ALA A 885 18.44 -10.73 -25.96
C ALA A 885 19.62 -9.74 -25.92
N LYS A 886 20.07 -9.32 -24.72
CA LYS A 886 21.20 -8.38 -24.58
C LYS A 886 22.53 -8.91 -25.11
N ILE A 887 22.86 -10.19 -24.88
CA ILE A 887 24.07 -10.83 -25.42
C ILE A 887 24.05 -10.79 -26.95
N THR A 888 22.89 -11.07 -27.55
CA THR A 888 22.78 -11.11 -29.01
C THR A 888 22.80 -9.72 -29.66
N GLU A 889 22.39 -8.68 -28.89
CA GLU A 889 22.53 -7.26 -29.25
C GLU A 889 23.98 -6.77 -29.13
N ASN A 890 24.70 -7.14 -28.07
CA ASN A 890 26.10 -6.75 -27.84
C ASN A 890 26.94 -7.93 -27.33
N PRO A 891 27.39 -8.83 -28.24
CA PRO A 891 28.15 -10.01 -27.84
C PRO A 891 29.56 -9.68 -27.31
N ASP A 892 30.07 -8.47 -27.58
CA ASP A 892 31.40 -8.01 -27.16
C ASP A 892 31.39 -7.34 -25.79
N MET A 893 30.25 -7.32 -25.08
CA MET A 893 30.16 -6.76 -23.74
C MET A 893 31.18 -7.37 -22.78
N THR A 894 31.70 -6.55 -21.89
CA THR A 894 32.56 -6.98 -20.80
C THR A 894 31.77 -7.78 -19.77
N GLU A 895 32.46 -8.60 -18.98
CA GLU A 895 31.83 -9.32 -17.87
C GLU A 895 31.16 -8.37 -16.87
N ALA A 896 31.75 -7.19 -16.63
CA ALA A 896 31.15 -6.17 -15.77
C ALA A 896 29.82 -5.65 -16.32
N GLU A 897 29.72 -5.42 -17.64
CA GLU A 897 28.46 -5.03 -18.29
C GLU A 897 27.42 -6.15 -18.23
N TYR A 898 27.84 -7.40 -18.41
CA TYR A 898 26.96 -8.57 -18.27
C TYR A 898 26.38 -8.68 -16.85
N GLN A 899 27.23 -8.56 -15.82
CA GLN A 899 26.78 -8.55 -14.42
C GLN A 899 25.89 -7.34 -14.10
N ASN A 900 26.14 -6.18 -14.72
CA ASN A 900 25.27 -5.01 -14.58
C ASN A 900 23.89 -5.28 -15.17
N HIS A 901 23.78 -5.95 -16.32
CA HIS A 901 22.48 -6.35 -16.88
C HIS A 901 21.70 -7.26 -15.93
N ILE A 902 22.37 -8.21 -15.27
CA ILE A 902 21.76 -9.04 -14.22
C ILE A 902 21.24 -8.15 -13.08
N ASN A 903 22.09 -7.27 -12.55
CA ASN A 903 21.72 -6.42 -11.41
C ASN A 903 20.59 -5.44 -11.73
N GLU A 904 20.65 -4.75 -12.88
CA GLU A 904 19.60 -3.83 -13.32
C GLU A 904 18.27 -4.55 -13.50
N PHE A 905 18.29 -5.74 -14.11
CA PHE A 905 17.09 -6.56 -14.23
C PHE A 905 16.54 -6.94 -12.86
N LEU A 906 17.36 -7.48 -11.96
CA LEU A 906 16.91 -7.90 -10.64
C LEU A 906 16.32 -6.71 -9.86
N MET A 907 16.98 -5.56 -9.92
CA MET A 907 16.53 -4.33 -9.28
C MET A 907 15.18 -3.86 -9.79
N ALA A 908 14.96 -3.86 -11.10
CA ALA A 908 13.68 -3.45 -11.68
C ALA A 908 12.56 -4.49 -11.43
N TYR A 909 12.86 -5.77 -11.69
CA TYR A 909 11.88 -6.86 -11.72
C TYR A 909 11.46 -7.35 -10.34
N TYR A 910 12.34 -7.27 -9.35
CA TYR A 910 12.06 -7.67 -7.95
C TYR A 910 12.00 -6.48 -6.99
N GLY A 911 12.19 -5.24 -7.45
CA GLY A 911 12.10 -4.04 -6.62
C GLY A 911 13.05 -4.06 -5.43
N SER A 912 12.60 -3.58 -4.28
CA SER A 912 13.40 -3.55 -3.04
C SER A 912 13.85 -4.92 -2.53
N ALA A 913 13.31 -6.03 -3.06
CA ALA A 913 13.75 -7.38 -2.72
C ALA A 913 15.01 -7.82 -3.49
N TRP A 914 15.47 -7.06 -4.48
CA TRP A 914 16.47 -7.51 -5.45
C TRP A 914 17.78 -8.00 -4.85
N THR A 915 18.26 -7.41 -3.75
CA THR A 915 19.51 -7.83 -3.11
C THR A 915 19.42 -9.22 -2.51
N TYR A 916 18.28 -9.57 -1.89
CA TYR A 916 18.00 -10.92 -1.40
C TYR A 916 17.88 -11.92 -2.54
N ILE A 917 17.28 -11.49 -3.65
CA ILE A 917 17.15 -12.34 -4.85
C ILE A 917 18.52 -12.54 -5.51
N ARG A 918 19.38 -11.52 -5.53
CA ARG A 918 20.76 -11.63 -5.98
C ARG A 918 21.57 -12.60 -5.11
N GLU A 919 21.40 -12.55 -3.79
CA GLU A 919 22.03 -13.50 -2.87
C GLU A 919 21.60 -14.96 -3.17
N TYR A 920 20.31 -15.18 -3.47
CA TYR A 920 19.82 -16.49 -3.90
C TYR A 920 20.37 -16.90 -5.28
N PHE A 921 20.41 -15.99 -6.24
CA PHE A 921 20.99 -16.22 -7.57
C PHE A 921 22.44 -16.69 -7.47
N ASP A 922 23.27 -15.94 -6.73
CA ASP A 922 24.69 -16.26 -6.54
C ASP A 922 24.84 -17.60 -5.78
N PHE A 923 24.00 -17.87 -4.78
CA PHE A 923 24.02 -19.14 -4.06
C PHE A 923 23.77 -20.35 -4.96
N VAL A 924 22.76 -20.31 -5.82
CA VAL A 924 22.41 -21.45 -6.69
C VAL A 924 23.49 -21.71 -7.72
N GLN A 925 24.11 -20.65 -8.26
CA GLN A 925 25.26 -20.75 -9.18
C GLN A 925 26.46 -21.39 -8.48
N ASN A 926 26.90 -20.83 -7.35
CA ASN A 926 28.05 -21.32 -6.59
C ASN A 926 27.85 -22.76 -6.08
N LEU A 927 26.64 -23.11 -5.64
CA LEU A 927 26.35 -24.47 -5.19
C LEU A 927 26.55 -25.49 -6.32
N CYS A 928 26.23 -25.12 -7.56
CA CYS A 928 26.48 -26.00 -8.69
C CYS A 928 27.99 -26.09 -9.01
N ASP A 929 28.70 -24.96 -8.98
CA ASP A 929 30.16 -24.90 -9.20
C ASP A 929 30.94 -25.77 -8.21
N GLU A 930 30.60 -25.69 -6.91
CA GLU A 930 31.27 -26.45 -5.85
C GLU A 930 31.04 -27.98 -5.97
N HIS A 931 29.88 -28.36 -6.50
CA HIS A 931 29.51 -29.77 -6.69
C HIS A 931 29.96 -30.35 -8.02
N GLY A 932 30.22 -29.51 -9.02
CA GLY A 932 31.14 -29.79 -10.14
C GLY A 932 30.78 -30.98 -11.03
N GLU A 933 29.49 -31.30 -11.20
CA GLU A 933 29.05 -32.29 -12.18
C GLU A 933 28.48 -31.61 -13.43
N CYS A 934 28.77 -32.17 -14.60
CA CYS A 934 28.09 -31.75 -15.82
C CYS A 934 26.58 -32.03 -15.65
N PHE A 935 25.70 -31.06 -15.92
CA PHE A 935 24.26 -31.27 -15.99
C PHE A 935 23.61 -30.78 -17.29
N GLY A 936 22.50 -31.42 -17.67
CA GLY A 936 21.68 -31.15 -18.83
C GLY A 936 20.22 -30.95 -18.46
N ILE A 937 19.39 -30.72 -19.47
CA ILE A 937 17.99 -30.26 -19.32
C ILE A 937 17.00 -31.32 -18.78
N TYR A 938 17.49 -32.49 -18.38
CA TYR A 938 16.68 -33.58 -17.81
C TYR A 938 17.28 -34.16 -16.52
N ASN A 939 18.37 -33.61 -15.99
CA ASN A 939 19.01 -34.11 -14.77
C ASN A 939 18.20 -33.81 -13.53
N SER A 940 18.30 -34.67 -12.52
CA SER A 940 17.64 -34.42 -11.25
C SER A 940 18.36 -33.31 -10.46
N PRO A 941 17.66 -32.55 -9.60
CA PRO A 941 18.32 -31.55 -8.76
C PRO A 941 19.35 -32.16 -7.80
N GLU A 942 19.21 -33.45 -7.46
CA GLU A 942 20.23 -34.17 -6.68
C GLU A 942 21.56 -34.25 -7.43
N MET A 943 21.54 -34.56 -8.73
CA MET A 943 22.74 -34.59 -9.57
C MET A 943 23.32 -33.18 -9.79
N MET A 944 22.45 -32.17 -9.91
CA MET A 944 22.88 -30.79 -10.18
C MET A 944 23.51 -30.10 -8.95
N PHE A 945 22.94 -30.33 -7.76
CA PHE A 945 23.28 -29.53 -6.56
C PHE A 945 23.78 -30.34 -5.37
N GLY A 946 23.59 -31.66 -5.36
CA GLY A 946 23.88 -32.49 -4.19
C GLY A 946 23.02 -32.14 -2.97
N TYR A 947 21.91 -32.85 -2.74
CA TYR A 947 20.97 -32.53 -1.66
C TYR A 947 21.58 -32.47 -0.25
N HIS A 948 22.65 -33.23 0.03
CA HIS A 948 23.36 -33.16 1.31
C HIS A 948 24.04 -31.81 1.54
N ALA A 949 24.56 -31.19 0.49
CA ALA A 949 25.16 -29.87 0.57
C ALA A 949 24.13 -28.76 0.61
N PHE A 950 22.96 -28.98 0.00
CA PHE A 950 21.84 -28.05 0.12
C PHE A 950 21.22 -28.02 1.52
N ALA A 951 21.10 -29.16 2.21
CA ALA A 951 20.32 -29.30 3.45
C ALA A 951 20.65 -28.27 4.57
N PRO A 952 21.92 -27.90 4.83
CA PRO A 952 22.27 -26.86 5.81
C PRO A 952 21.68 -25.48 5.52
N TYR A 953 21.36 -25.17 4.26
CA TYR A 953 20.89 -23.85 3.81
C TYR A 953 19.36 -23.69 3.84
N SER A 954 18.61 -24.75 4.16
CA SER A 954 17.14 -24.78 4.17
C SER A 954 16.50 -23.68 5.04
N LEU A 955 17.05 -23.42 6.23
CA LEU A 955 16.58 -22.35 7.13
C LEU A 955 16.92 -20.96 6.59
N TRP A 956 18.18 -20.77 6.16
CA TRP A 956 18.63 -19.51 5.58
C TRP A 956 17.80 -19.13 4.34
N LEU A 957 17.48 -20.07 3.44
CA LEU A 957 16.62 -19.81 2.28
C LEU A 957 15.21 -19.39 2.70
N THR A 958 14.66 -20.01 3.74
CA THR A 958 13.34 -19.64 4.27
C THR A 958 13.36 -18.22 4.82
N GLU A 959 14.41 -17.85 5.55
CA GLU A 959 14.62 -16.49 6.07
C GLU A 959 14.86 -15.48 4.96
N LEU A 960 15.66 -15.83 3.95
CA LEU A 960 15.99 -14.97 2.81
C LEU A 960 14.74 -14.62 2.00
N PHE A 961 13.94 -15.63 1.62
CA PHE A 961 12.67 -15.39 0.94
C PHE A 961 11.62 -14.75 1.87
N GLY A 962 11.70 -14.98 3.18
CA GLY A 962 10.92 -14.23 4.16
C GLY A 962 11.23 -12.74 4.13
N LYS A 963 12.50 -12.35 4.04
CA LYS A 963 12.92 -10.95 3.88
C LYS A 963 12.50 -10.39 2.52
N ALA A 964 12.70 -11.15 1.44
CA ALA A 964 12.31 -10.74 0.10
C ALA A 964 10.79 -10.48 -0.02
N LEU A 965 9.96 -11.36 0.55
CA LEU A 965 8.49 -11.20 0.53
C LEU A 965 7.98 -10.04 1.39
N ASN A 966 8.76 -9.61 2.40
CA ASN A 966 8.42 -8.51 3.28
C ASN A 966 9.22 -7.23 2.97
N ALA A 967 9.89 -7.16 1.81
CA ALA A 967 10.60 -5.96 1.41
C ALA A 967 9.60 -4.81 1.20
N GLN A 968 9.93 -3.61 1.71
CA GLN A 968 9.02 -2.47 1.67
C GLN A 968 8.93 -1.86 0.26
N GLY A 969 7.74 -1.41 -0.13
CA GLY A 969 7.54 -0.69 -1.41
C GLY A 969 7.49 -1.58 -2.66
N LEU A 970 7.35 -2.90 -2.52
CA LEU A 970 7.12 -3.79 -3.66
C LEU A 970 5.76 -3.52 -4.32
N THR A 971 5.75 -3.45 -5.65
CA THR A 971 4.49 -3.49 -6.41
C THR A 971 3.87 -4.90 -6.38
N ASP A 972 2.58 -5.01 -6.71
CA ASP A 972 1.91 -6.32 -6.82
C ASP A 972 2.62 -7.27 -7.79
N ALA A 973 3.13 -6.73 -8.91
CA ALA A 973 3.90 -7.49 -9.89
C ALA A 973 5.22 -7.98 -9.28
N GLN A 974 6.01 -7.11 -8.65
CA GLN A 974 7.27 -7.48 -8.01
C GLN A 974 7.06 -8.51 -6.90
N LEU A 975 6.03 -8.37 -6.07
CA LEU A 975 5.67 -9.35 -5.06
C LEU A 975 5.30 -10.70 -5.68
N LEU A 976 4.57 -10.70 -6.79
CA LEU A 976 4.24 -11.91 -7.54
C LEU A 976 5.50 -12.58 -8.12
N HIS A 977 6.46 -11.80 -8.63
CA HIS A 977 7.75 -12.30 -9.12
C HIS A 977 8.55 -13.00 -8.02
N VAL A 978 8.62 -12.41 -6.82
CA VAL A 978 9.27 -13.04 -5.65
C VAL A 978 8.58 -14.36 -5.29
N LYS A 979 7.24 -14.41 -5.33
CA LYS A 979 6.47 -15.63 -5.06
C LYS A 979 6.73 -16.73 -6.08
N TYR A 980 6.80 -16.39 -7.38
CA TYR A 980 7.17 -17.37 -8.42
C TYR A 980 8.54 -17.96 -8.15
N LEU A 981 9.56 -17.12 -7.96
CA LEU A 981 10.93 -17.60 -7.75
C LEU A 981 11.07 -18.44 -6.47
N ARG A 982 10.34 -18.10 -5.40
CA ARG A 982 10.32 -18.87 -4.16
C ARG A 982 9.92 -20.33 -4.39
N THR A 983 9.06 -20.62 -5.37
CA THR A 983 8.64 -22.00 -5.64
C THR A 983 9.83 -22.89 -6.01
N SER A 984 10.84 -22.36 -6.70
CA SER A 984 12.06 -23.12 -7.01
C SER A 984 12.92 -23.41 -5.77
N ALA A 985 13.04 -22.44 -4.86
CA ALA A 985 13.78 -22.65 -3.61
C ALA A 985 13.08 -23.68 -2.70
N GLU A 986 11.75 -23.61 -2.60
CA GLU A 986 10.95 -24.59 -1.86
C GLU A 986 11.03 -25.98 -2.49
N TYR A 987 11.06 -26.07 -3.82
CA TYR A 987 11.22 -27.33 -4.55
C TYR A 987 12.52 -28.05 -4.16
N LEU A 988 13.65 -27.34 -4.20
CA LEU A 988 14.95 -27.88 -3.76
C LEU A 988 14.93 -28.29 -2.28
N ARG A 989 14.33 -27.45 -1.42
CA ARG A 989 14.22 -27.73 0.02
C ARG A 989 13.45 -29.00 0.34
N LEU A 990 12.32 -29.20 -0.33
CA LEU A 990 11.49 -30.39 -0.16
C LEU A 990 12.21 -31.65 -0.66
N GLY A 991 12.95 -31.55 -1.77
CA GLY A 991 13.82 -32.62 -2.27
C GLY A 991 14.91 -33.02 -1.28
N ALA A 992 15.62 -32.04 -0.71
CA ALA A 992 16.70 -32.29 0.23
C ALA A 992 16.23 -32.97 1.54
N ILE A 993 15.09 -32.52 2.08
CA ILE A 993 14.47 -33.14 3.26
C ILE A 993 14.11 -34.59 2.97
N HIS A 994 13.52 -34.87 1.80
CA HIS A 994 13.15 -36.23 1.40
C HIS A 994 14.35 -37.16 1.35
N LYS A 995 15.44 -36.70 0.72
CA LYS A 995 16.67 -37.48 0.59
C LYS A 995 17.27 -37.83 1.96
N ALA A 996 17.32 -36.86 2.88
CA ALA A 996 17.83 -37.07 4.23
C ALA A 996 17.03 -38.12 5.04
N GLU A 997 15.69 -38.15 4.89
CA GLU A 997 14.85 -39.18 5.51
C GLU A 997 15.13 -40.57 4.93
N MET A 998 15.25 -40.67 3.60
CA MET A 998 15.56 -41.92 2.91
C MET A 998 16.92 -42.49 3.33
N ASP A 999 17.95 -41.65 3.45
CA ASP A 999 19.30 -42.08 3.82
C ASP A 999 19.42 -42.49 5.29
N SER A 1000 18.70 -41.80 6.18
CA SER A 1000 18.69 -42.10 7.62
C SER A 1000 17.80 -43.30 7.98
N GLY A 1001 16.80 -43.61 7.16
CA GLY A 1001 15.76 -44.58 7.45
C GLY A 1001 14.79 -44.14 8.56
N ASP A 1002 14.87 -42.89 9.02
CA ASP A 1002 13.97 -42.30 10.02
C ASP A 1002 12.77 -41.62 9.34
N TYR A 1003 11.66 -42.34 9.28
CA TYR A 1003 10.40 -41.86 8.69
C TYR A 1003 9.46 -41.20 9.72
N SER A 1004 9.95 -40.79 10.89
CA SER A 1004 9.11 -40.19 11.95
C SER A 1004 8.41 -38.90 11.50
N ARG A 1005 8.94 -38.21 10.48
CA ARG A 1005 8.41 -36.94 9.93
C ARG A 1005 7.64 -37.10 8.62
N GLN A 1006 7.47 -38.31 8.11
CA GLN A 1006 6.86 -38.57 6.80
C GLN A 1006 5.47 -37.93 6.63
N ASN A 1007 4.64 -37.89 7.68
CA ASN A 1007 3.33 -37.24 7.62
C ASN A 1007 3.43 -35.71 7.51
N ALA A 1008 4.38 -35.09 8.22
CA ALA A 1008 4.60 -33.64 8.12
C ALA A 1008 5.14 -33.27 6.73
N GLN A 1009 6.01 -34.11 6.16
CA GLN A 1009 6.49 -33.95 4.79
C GLN A 1009 5.34 -34.04 3.77
N LYS A 1010 4.41 -35.00 3.97
CA LYS A 1010 3.22 -35.14 3.12
C LYS A 1010 2.35 -33.88 3.10
N GLU A 1011 2.16 -33.23 4.25
CA GLU A 1011 1.41 -31.97 4.30
C GLU A 1011 2.21 -30.80 3.71
N ALA A 1012 3.54 -30.76 3.87
CA ALA A 1012 4.38 -29.67 3.35
C ALA A 1012 4.33 -29.56 1.81
N VAL A 1013 4.40 -30.68 1.10
CA VAL A 1013 4.31 -30.65 -0.38
C VAL A 1013 2.88 -30.52 -0.86
N LYS A 1014 1.89 -30.99 -0.09
CA LYS A 1014 0.50 -30.65 -0.38
C LYS A 1014 0.31 -29.13 -0.33
N ALA A 1015 0.90 -28.45 0.65
CA ALA A 1015 0.90 -27.00 0.72
C ALA A 1015 1.68 -26.36 -0.45
N PHE A 1016 2.85 -26.89 -0.82
CA PHE A 1016 3.58 -26.45 -2.01
C PHE A 1016 2.72 -26.55 -3.27
N TYR A 1017 2.08 -27.69 -3.51
CA TYR A 1017 1.24 -27.89 -4.68
C TYR A 1017 0.03 -26.96 -4.72
N LEU A 1018 -0.64 -26.75 -3.59
CA LEU A 1018 -1.72 -25.76 -3.50
C LEU A 1018 -1.21 -24.36 -3.85
N SER A 1019 0.00 -24.01 -3.39
CA SER A 1019 0.60 -22.72 -3.73
C SER A 1019 0.92 -22.57 -5.22
N LEU A 1020 1.29 -23.66 -5.90
CA LEU A 1020 1.49 -23.64 -7.36
C LEU A 1020 0.18 -23.29 -8.07
N PHE A 1021 -0.92 -23.91 -7.68
CA PHE A 1021 -2.23 -23.59 -8.24
C PHE A 1021 -2.66 -22.14 -7.94
N ASP A 1022 -2.45 -21.66 -6.72
CA ASP A 1022 -2.76 -20.27 -6.34
C ASP A 1022 -1.96 -19.25 -7.17
N LEU A 1023 -0.75 -19.64 -7.62
CA LEU A 1023 0.10 -18.83 -8.50
C LEU A 1023 -0.23 -18.98 -9.99
N GLY A 1024 -1.26 -19.75 -10.34
CA GLY A 1024 -1.66 -19.98 -11.73
C GLY A 1024 -0.74 -20.91 -12.51
N GLN A 1025 0.09 -21.70 -11.82
CA GLN A 1025 0.87 -22.75 -12.45
C GLN A 1025 -0.09 -23.84 -12.94
N THR A 1026 0.14 -24.32 -14.16
CA THR A 1026 -0.72 -25.33 -14.81
C THR A 1026 0.03 -26.60 -15.22
N TRP A 1027 1.36 -26.63 -15.06
CA TRP A 1027 2.24 -27.72 -15.52
C TRP A 1027 3.33 -28.05 -14.48
N VAL A 1028 3.84 -29.28 -14.55
CA VAL A 1028 4.93 -29.79 -13.67
C VAL A 1028 6.15 -30.32 -14.40
N ASP A 1029 6.01 -30.61 -15.68
CA ASP A 1029 7.07 -30.94 -16.61
C ASP A 1029 6.56 -30.69 -18.03
N GLU A 1030 7.45 -30.79 -19.02
CA GLU A 1030 7.11 -30.51 -20.41
C GLU A 1030 5.91 -31.34 -20.85
N SER A 1031 4.78 -30.65 -21.12
CA SER A 1031 3.52 -31.24 -21.57
C SER A 1031 2.79 -32.17 -20.57
N THR A 1032 3.11 -32.11 -19.27
CA THR A 1032 2.28 -32.71 -18.21
C THR A 1032 1.47 -31.68 -17.43
N LEU A 1033 0.14 -31.69 -17.62
CA LEU A 1033 -0.79 -30.86 -16.84
C LEU A 1033 -0.78 -31.24 -15.37
N LEU A 1034 -0.89 -30.23 -14.50
CA LEU A 1034 -1.19 -30.43 -13.09
C LEU A 1034 -2.55 -31.12 -12.93
N PRO A 1035 -2.65 -32.28 -12.25
CA PRO A 1035 -3.91 -33.00 -12.09
C PRO A 1035 -4.89 -32.28 -11.14
N ASP A 1036 -6.18 -32.33 -11.47
CA ASP A 1036 -7.26 -31.76 -10.64
C ASP A 1036 -7.39 -32.44 -9.25
N ALA A 1037 -6.92 -33.68 -9.12
CA ALA A 1037 -6.91 -34.44 -7.87
C ALA A 1037 -5.60 -35.25 -7.74
N ILE A 1038 -4.76 -34.90 -6.77
CA ILE A 1038 -3.50 -35.63 -6.52
C ILE A 1038 -3.71 -36.79 -5.55
N ASN A 1039 -3.02 -37.91 -5.83
CA ASN A 1039 -2.69 -38.90 -4.81
C ASN A 1039 -1.41 -38.48 -4.08
N TYR A 1040 -1.56 -37.83 -2.91
CA TYR A 1040 -0.44 -37.35 -2.08
C TYR A 1040 0.48 -38.46 -1.56
N ASN A 1041 0.13 -39.73 -1.76
CA ASN A 1041 1.05 -40.84 -1.50
C ASN A 1041 2.03 -41.11 -2.65
N ASN A 1042 1.85 -40.51 -3.85
CA ASN A 1042 2.60 -40.93 -5.05
C ASN A 1042 3.11 -39.84 -6.01
N ASN A 1043 3.00 -38.51 -5.82
CA ASN A 1043 3.67 -37.55 -6.74
C ASN A 1043 3.80 -36.08 -6.26
N VAL A 1044 5.02 -35.53 -6.32
CA VAL A 1044 5.43 -34.31 -7.10
C VAL A 1044 6.42 -34.63 -8.26
N ARG A 1045 7.09 -35.80 -8.28
CA ARG A 1045 6.97 -36.81 -9.37
C ARG A 1045 7.18 -38.29 -9.01
N THR A 1046 7.84 -38.67 -7.91
CA THR A 1046 7.52 -39.89 -7.11
C THR A 1046 8.33 -39.94 -5.81
N TRP A 1047 8.38 -38.95 -4.93
CA TRP A 1047 7.70 -37.67 -4.85
C TRP A 1047 8.48 -36.52 -5.52
N ILE A 1048 9.73 -36.76 -5.93
CA ILE A 1048 10.55 -36.15 -7.01
C ILE A 1048 11.36 -37.26 -7.75
N ASN A 1049 11.38 -38.52 -7.24
CA ASN A 1049 11.39 -39.83 -7.96
C ASN A 1049 12.18 -40.89 -7.14
N ASN A 1050 11.52 -41.80 -6.41
CA ASN A 1050 12.12 -43.09 -6.01
C ASN A 1050 12.59 -43.80 -7.28
N THR A 1051 13.89 -43.76 -7.65
CA THR A 1051 14.62 -44.78 -8.44
C THR A 1051 15.95 -44.26 -9.00
N THR A 1052 17.03 -44.29 -8.21
CA THR A 1052 18.20 -45.02 -8.71
C THR A 1052 18.00 -46.48 -8.30
N ARG A 1053 17.45 -47.28 -9.23
CA ARG A 1053 17.49 -48.76 -9.25
C ARG A 1053 17.59 -49.48 -7.89
N HIS A 1054 16.46 -49.85 -7.28
CA HIS A 1054 16.42 -51.04 -6.42
C HIS A 1054 15.09 -51.81 -6.57
N HIS A 1055 14.88 -52.36 -7.77
CA HIS A 1055 14.17 -53.64 -7.94
C HIS A 1055 15.14 -54.66 -8.53
N TYR A 1056 15.95 -55.25 -7.65
CA TYR A 1056 16.21 -56.68 -7.72
C TYR A 1056 15.66 -57.27 -6.42
N VAL A 1057 14.72 -58.21 -6.58
CA VAL A 1057 14.14 -59.12 -5.57
C VAL A 1057 13.01 -58.54 -4.69
N GLU A 1058 11.76 -58.69 -5.14
CA GLU A 1058 10.88 -59.83 -4.78
C GLU A 1058 9.85 -60.11 -5.88
#